data_AF-A0AAD6H675-F1
#
_entry.id   AF-A0AAD6H675-F1
#
_cell.length_a   1.000
_cell.length_b   1.000
_cell.length_c   1.000
_cell.angle_alpha   90.00
_cell.angle_beta   90.00
_cell.angle_gamma   90.00
#
_symmetry.space_group_name_H-M   'P 1'
#
loop_
_entity.id
_entity.type
_entity.pdbx_description
1 polymer ?
#
loop_
_entity_poly.entity_id
_entity_poly.type
_entity_poly.pdbx_seq_one_letter_code
_entity_poly.pdbx_strand_id
1 'polypeptide(L)'
;MEHLNQHPDKYELDIDSPIDSRSDESDDTIEQINSLELTRINTYRLQQKTTVGSTRGPTPRDRWLPMGANKEYPPLLPDSEDYVVEFDGANDPLHPYNWSTPRRIMLVCILCYGTFAGSFTSAVFSAAISGFSKEFNTSTEIGSLGVTLYVLGFAAGPTIWAPGSELIGRRWPLSLGLFGCAIFTVACAVAKDIQTIMICRFFAGLFSASPISVVPAVFADLFNNTQRGVVMSIFCMAVFIGPFSAPFVGGFIAMSSLGWRWIMYISAIMVFLGFVLVFVFLEETYAPVILVRKAATLRRQTRNWGIHAKQDEVEVDLTELLRNNFARPVVMLVTEPILLFVSLYISFVYGLIYALLGAYPVVFEGVYGMSMGVGGLAFIGLIIGELLGGIYILLIQGSYKAKLAANGDKPIPEWRLGPAIIGAVFFAGGMFWFGWTGYTSSIHWMAPVASGLLTGAGIFLIFLQCFNYIVDCYPSLAASTIAANTILRSAIGCSFPLFSRQMMENLGVQWAGTMLGCIAIVMIPIPVLFKSRLPTQSRFMMEYPTNKQIIFGPDWDISRWTASDDRVRGGSSVSNLEPTAEGVLFHGNLDIETLGGAGFASQRTVGNEQVWDLTGHDGFELHIVPLDGNRYTFSLTDEIPQRRPDGREQSALVWEYDFCASETGRVVRLSWKDLKPTYRGKPVEDARLLDLSHIRRFRIMIRSFFGAQQGNFSLNIQSMGVFRESYPDNPTVTKEFIGRGDEQTELKETREKKSWLPNCCPS
;
A
#
# COMPACT_ATOMS: atom_id res chain seq x y z
N MET A 1 72.18 0.10 11.05
CA MET A 1 73.18 0.95 10.38
C MET A 1 72.47 1.51 9.16
N GLU A 2 71.78 2.64 9.33
CA GLU A 2 72.21 4.00 8.92
C GLU A 2 71.92 4.23 7.42
N HIS A 3 70.86 5.00 7.10
CA HIS A 3 70.88 6.42 6.68
C HIS A 3 71.40 6.59 5.21
N LEU A 4 70.90 7.42 4.28
CA LEU A 4 70.02 8.60 4.25
C LEU A 4 69.70 8.98 2.77
N ASN A 5 68.48 9.49 2.52
CA ASN A 5 68.07 10.62 1.66
C ASN A 5 68.60 10.84 0.21
N GLN A 6 67.69 11.00 -0.77
CA GLN A 6 67.37 12.28 -1.49
C GLN A 6 66.49 12.07 -2.76
N HIS A 7 65.38 12.82 -2.86
CA HIS A 7 64.71 13.27 -4.11
C HIS A 7 65.38 14.60 -4.59
N PRO A 8 65.09 15.24 -5.76
CA PRO A 8 64.01 15.06 -6.77
C PRO A 8 64.44 15.18 -8.26
N ASP A 9 63.54 14.91 -9.24
CA ASP A 9 63.16 15.85 -10.32
C ASP A 9 62.27 15.26 -11.44
N LYS A 10 61.27 16.09 -11.78
CA LYS A 10 60.38 16.26 -12.96
C LYS A 10 60.55 15.38 -14.21
N TYR A 11 59.42 14.89 -14.72
CA TYR A 11 59.12 14.85 -16.17
C TYR A 11 57.68 15.31 -16.44
N GLU A 12 57.58 16.29 -17.33
CA GLU A 12 56.37 16.80 -18.00
C GLU A 12 55.67 15.70 -18.80
N LEU A 13 54.34 15.72 -18.84
CA LEU A 13 53.53 15.04 -19.85
C LEU A 13 52.54 16.05 -20.43
N ASP A 14 52.84 16.45 -21.67
CA ASP A 14 51.96 17.23 -22.53
C ASP A 14 50.80 16.39 -23.07
N ILE A 15 49.72 17.14 -23.27
CA ILE A 15 48.39 16.82 -23.76
C ILE A 15 48.43 16.40 -25.24
N ASP A 16 47.80 15.27 -25.60
CA ASP A 16 46.83 15.20 -26.71
C ASP A 16 46.25 13.78 -26.94
N SER A 17 44.94 13.75 -27.26
CA SER A 17 44.09 12.64 -27.77
C SER A 17 43.13 11.94 -26.77
N PRO A 18 41.99 11.44 -27.25
CA PRO A 18 40.68 12.09 -27.16
C PRO A 18 39.82 11.56 -25.99
N ILE A 19 38.96 12.45 -25.49
CA ILE A 19 37.95 12.22 -24.45
C ILE A 19 37.04 11.05 -24.86
N ASP A 20 37.12 9.95 -24.11
CA ASP A 20 36.22 8.80 -24.21
C ASP A 20 34.90 9.15 -23.50
N SER A 21 33.82 9.29 -24.28
CA SER A 21 32.49 9.74 -23.85
C SER A 21 31.70 8.64 -23.09
N ARG A 22 32.34 7.99 -22.13
CA ARG A 22 31.78 6.85 -21.37
C ARG A 22 31.57 7.11 -19.87
N SER A 23 31.85 8.31 -19.37
CA SER A 23 31.65 8.67 -17.97
C SER A 23 30.22 9.11 -17.61
N ASP A 24 29.44 9.61 -18.57
CA ASP A 24 28.15 10.24 -18.28
C ASP A 24 27.04 9.19 -18.01
N GLU A 25 27.08 8.02 -18.66
CA GLU A 25 26.11 6.94 -18.38
C GLU A 25 26.30 6.32 -16.99
N SER A 26 27.53 6.30 -16.44
CA SER A 26 27.76 5.76 -15.09
C SER A 26 27.31 6.71 -13.99
N ASP A 27 27.50 8.02 -14.17
CA ASP A 27 27.08 9.02 -13.17
C ASP A 27 25.56 9.16 -13.15
N ASP A 28 24.88 9.17 -14.32
CA ASP A 28 23.41 9.19 -14.39
C ASP A 28 22.79 7.94 -13.74
N THR A 29 23.42 6.77 -13.92
CA THR A 29 22.93 5.53 -13.31
C THR A 29 23.14 5.55 -11.78
N ILE A 30 24.26 6.10 -11.31
CA ILE A 30 24.55 6.23 -9.87
C ILE A 30 23.64 7.29 -9.22
N GLU A 31 23.38 8.42 -9.89
CA GLU A 31 22.44 9.45 -9.42
C GLU A 31 20.98 8.94 -9.39
N GLN A 32 20.55 8.18 -10.40
CA GLN A 32 19.24 7.53 -10.41
C GLN A 32 19.10 6.50 -9.29
N ILE A 33 20.15 5.71 -9.03
CA ILE A 33 20.16 4.74 -7.93
C ILE A 33 20.09 5.48 -6.57
N ASN A 34 20.85 6.56 -6.39
CA ASN A 34 20.85 7.36 -5.15
C ASN A 34 19.51 8.05 -4.91
N SER A 35 18.87 8.61 -5.95
CA SER A 35 17.55 9.26 -5.84
C SER A 35 16.43 8.25 -5.56
N LEU A 36 16.51 7.04 -6.13
CA LEU A 36 15.55 5.96 -5.85
C LEU A 36 15.69 5.44 -4.41
N GLU A 37 16.91 5.31 -3.90
CA GLU A 37 17.19 4.93 -2.51
C GLU A 37 16.77 6.01 -1.51
N LEU A 38 17.00 7.29 -1.80
CA LEU A 38 16.47 8.40 -1.00
C LEU A 38 14.94 8.41 -0.96
N THR A 39 14.29 8.10 -2.09
CA THR A 39 12.83 7.95 -2.18
C THR A 39 12.34 6.77 -1.33
N ARG A 40 13.07 5.66 -1.32
CA ARG A 40 12.76 4.49 -0.49
C ARG A 40 12.95 4.77 0.99
N ILE A 41 14.05 5.40 1.39
CA ILE A 41 14.30 5.84 2.77
C ILE A 41 13.15 6.74 3.24
N ASN A 42 12.74 7.72 2.42
CA ASN A 42 11.56 8.55 2.71
C ASN A 42 10.25 7.76 2.76
N THR A 43 10.08 6.74 1.92
CA THR A 43 8.91 5.84 1.93
C THR A 43 8.87 5.02 3.22
N TYR A 44 10.00 4.45 3.65
CA TYR A 44 10.10 3.72 4.92
C TYR A 44 9.85 4.64 6.12
N ARG A 45 10.35 5.88 6.08
CA ARG A 45 10.07 6.92 7.09
C ARG A 45 8.56 7.20 7.20
N LEU A 46 7.88 7.39 6.07
CA LEU A 46 6.44 7.67 6.02
C LEU A 46 5.59 6.46 6.45
N GLN A 47 5.92 5.26 5.98
CA GLN A 47 5.24 4.02 6.37
C GLN A 47 5.31 3.81 7.88
N GLN A 48 6.50 3.92 8.46
CA GLN A 48 6.69 3.74 9.89
C GLN A 48 5.90 4.79 10.68
N LYS A 49 6.05 6.09 10.39
CA LYS A 49 5.29 7.15 11.08
C LYS A 49 3.77 6.91 11.03
N THR A 50 3.29 6.38 9.90
CA THR A 50 1.88 6.04 9.69
C THR A 50 1.42 4.82 10.50
N THR A 51 2.30 3.84 10.74
CA THR A 51 1.95 2.64 11.52
C THR A 51 2.12 2.83 13.03
N VAL A 52 3.25 3.40 13.48
CA VAL A 52 3.55 3.58 14.91
C VAL A 52 2.86 4.79 15.54
N GLY A 53 2.38 5.74 14.73
CA GLY A 53 1.48 6.79 15.20
C GLY A 53 2.14 7.84 16.10
N SER A 54 3.35 8.31 15.78
CA SER A 54 3.92 9.44 16.52
C SER A 54 3.33 10.77 15.99
N THR A 55 2.15 11.14 16.48
CA THR A 55 1.54 12.47 16.26
C THR A 55 1.82 13.48 17.38
N ARG A 56 2.42 13.04 18.50
CA ARG A 56 2.78 13.95 19.59
C ARG A 56 4.08 14.69 19.26
N GLY A 57 4.01 16.02 19.23
CA GLY A 57 5.20 16.86 19.20
C GLY A 57 6.01 16.73 20.49
N PRO A 58 7.26 17.25 20.51
CA PRO A 58 8.11 17.19 21.70
C PRO A 58 7.41 17.79 22.91
N THR A 59 7.55 17.13 24.06
CA THR A 59 6.96 17.59 25.32
C THR A 59 7.46 19.02 25.63
N PRO A 60 6.59 19.97 25.99
CA PRO A 60 6.99 21.31 26.40
C PRO A 60 8.03 21.31 27.52
N ARG A 61 9.00 22.25 27.46
CA ARG A 61 10.20 22.28 28.33
C ARG A 61 9.87 22.41 29.83
N ASP A 62 8.74 23.01 30.15
CA ASP A 62 8.18 23.15 31.51
C ASP A 62 7.80 21.80 32.14
N ARG A 63 7.57 20.76 31.33
CA ARG A 63 7.18 19.42 31.80
C ARG A 63 8.31 18.40 31.75
N TRP A 64 9.54 18.83 31.42
CA TRP A 64 10.69 17.93 31.39
C TRP A 64 11.04 17.44 32.79
N LEU A 65 11.41 16.16 32.89
CA LEU A 65 11.88 15.57 34.14
C LEU A 65 13.26 16.13 34.50
N PRO A 66 13.51 16.54 35.75
CA PRO A 66 14.80 17.09 36.16
C PRO A 66 15.91 16.05 36.00
N MET A 67 17.07 16.47 35.49
CA MET A 67 18.26 15.62 35.29
C MET A 67 18.86 15.05 36.59
N GLY A 68 18.39 15.53 37.75
CA GLY A 68 18.92 15.18 39.07
C GLY A 68 20.23 15.91 39.40
N ALA A 69 20.56 15.97 40.69
CA ALA A 69 21.75 16.64 41.22
C ALA A 69 21.91 18.12 40.81
N ASN A 70 20.79 18.85 40.68
CA ASN A 70 20.74 20.26 40.24
C ASN A 70 21.46 20.54 38.91
N LYS A 71 21.57 19.53 38.04
CA LYS A 71 22.16 19.71 36.71
C LYS A 71 21.16 20.37 35.77
N GLU A 72 21.62 21.37 35.03
CA GLU A 72 20.86 21.96 33.93
C GLU A 72 20.76 20.99 32.75
N TYR A 73 19.74 21.19 31.91
CA TYR A 73 19.60 20.42 30.68
C TYR A 73 20.73 20.76 29.70
N PRO A 74 21.31 19.75 29.01
CA PRO A 74 22.29 20.02 27.96
C PRO A 74 21.65 20.87 26.85
N PRO A 75 22.45 21.68 26.13
CA PRO A 75 21.98 22.40 24.96
C PRO A 75 21.48 21.42 23.90
N LEU A 76 20.48 21.83 23.11
CA LEU A 76 20.03 21.09 21.94
C LEU A 76 21.18 20.98 20.93
N LEU A 77 21.22 19.90 20.17
CA LEU A 77 22.23 19.71 19.13
C LEU A 77 22.05 20.80 18.06
N PRO A 78 23.16 21.44 17.58
CA PRO A 78 23.09 22.54 16.62
C PRO A 78 22.36 22.18 15.32
N ASP A 79 22.55 20.93 14.85
CA ASP A 79 21.83 20.32 13.73
C ASP A 79 21.58 18.84 14.05
N SER A 80 20.33 18.46 14.36
CA SER A 80 20.01 17.08 14.76
C SER A 80 20.19 16.08 13.62
N GLU A 81 19.97 16.50 12.37
CA GLU A 81 20.08 15.64 11.18
C GLU A 81 21.52 15.13 10.97
N ASP A 82 22.54 15.89 11.35
CA ASP A 82 23.95 15.46 11.24
C ASP A 82 24.30 14.28 12.16
N TYR A 83 23.48 14.06 13.19
CA TYR A 83 23.65 12.98 14.16
C TYR A 83 22.75 11.77 13.83
N VAL A 84 21.95 11.86 12.76
CA VAL A 84 21.08 10.77 12.30
C VAL A 84 21.90 9.75 11.52
N VAL A 85 21.80 8.49 11.93
CA VAL A 85 22.48 7.37 11.26
C VAL A 85 21.65 6.86 10.10
N GLU A 86 22.27 6.83 8.92
CA GLU A 86 21.70 6.31 7.68
C GLU A 86 22.59 5.21 7.06
N PHE A 87 22.13 4.63 5.95
CA PHE A 87 22.96 3.73 5.17
C PHE A 87 24.01 4.52 4.39
N ASP A 88 25.16 3.90 4.15
CA ASP A 88 26.31 4.56 3.50
C ASP A 88 26.12 4.76 1.98
N GLY A 89 24.92 4.45 1.47
CA GLY A 89 24.52 4.52 0.06
C GLY A 89 23.84 3.25 -0.43
N ALA A 90 23.53 3.20 -1.73
CA ALA A 90 22.80 2.08 -2.34
C ALA A 90 23.51 0.72 -2.25
N ASN A 91 24.85 0.73 -2.12
CA ASN A 91 25.70 -0.46 -2.05
C ASN A 91 26.12 -0.83 -0.61
N ASP A 92 25.49 -0.25 0.42
CA ASP A 92 25.82 -0.58 1.82
C ASP A 92 25.62 -2.09 2.08
N PRO A 93 26.64 -2.82 2.58
CA PRO A 93 26.54 -4.26 2.84
C PRO A 93 25.56 -4.61 3.96
N LEU A 94 25.20 -3.66 4.83
CA LEU A 94 24.16 -3.83 5.85
C LEU A 94 22.75 -3.80 5.24
N HIS A 95 22.61 -3.24 4.04
CA HIS A 95 21.32 -3.21 3.35
C HIS A 95 20.93 -4.61 2.84
N PRO A 96 19.75 -5.16 3.19
CA PRO A 96 19.36 -6.52 2.83
C PRO A 96 19.30 -6.80 1.32
N TYR A 97 19.09 -5.78 0.48
CA TYR A 97 19.15 -5.92 -0.98
C TYR A 97 20.52 -6.34 -1.52
N ASN A 98 21.60 -5.96 -0.82
CA ASN A 98 22.97 -6.22 -1.23
C ASN A 98 23.50 -7.57 -0.74
N TRP A 99 22.66 -8.36 -0.06
CA TRP A 99 23.04 -9.70 0.38
C TRP A 99 23.22 -10.65 -0.81
N SER A 100 24.14 -11.60 -0.66
CA SER A 100 24.41 -12.59 -1.70
C SER A 100 23.15 -13.37 -2.09
N THR A 101 22.99 -13.64 -3.39
CA THR A 101 21.82 -14.36 -3.91
C THR A 101 21.60 -15.74 -3.26
N PRO A 102 22.65 -16.56 -3.02
CA PRO A 102 22.48 -17.85 -2.34
C PRO A 102 21.92 -17.70 -0.92
N ARG A 103 22.36 -16.66 -0.20
CA ARG A 103 21.86 -16.35 1.14
C ARG A 103 20.38 -15.98 1.09
N ARG A 104 19.97 -15.13 0.15
CA ARG A 104 18.57 -14.74 -0.05
C ARG A 104 17.68 -15.94 -0.40
N ILE A 105 18.15 -16.81 -1.31
CA ILE A 105 17.42 -18.04 -1.68
C ILE A 105 17.27 -18.98 -0.47
N MET A 106 18.33 -19.17 0.32
CA MET A 106 18.26 -19.97 1.55
C MET A 106 17.20 -19.44 2.52
N LEU A 107 17.14 -18.11 2.73
CA LEU A 107 16.12 -17.49 3.57
C LEU A 107 14.71 -17.68 3.02
N VAL A 108 14.51 -17.55 1.70
CA VAL A 108 13.22 -17.85 1.06
C VAL A 108 12.79 -19.29 1.34
N CYS A 109 13.69 -20.27 1.17
CA CYS A 109 13.37 -21.67 1.46
C CYS A 109 12.98 -21.91 2.92
N ILE A 110 13.71 -21.32 3.87
CA ILE A 110 13.44 -21.44 5.31
C ILE A 110 12.09 -20.83 5.68
N LEU A 111 11.80 -19.62 5.19
CA LEU A 111 10.56 -18.91 5.49
C LEU A 111 9.34 -19.57 4.84
N CYS A 112 9.48 -20.06 3.61
CA CYS A 112 8.44 -20.85 2.95
C CYS A 112 8.21 -22.18 3.68
N TYR A 113 9.25 -22.86 4.16
CA TYR A 113 9.11 -24.08 4.96
C TYR A 113 8.34 -23.84 6.26
N GLY A 114 8.68 -22.79 7.02
CA GLY A 114 7.97 -22.44 8.26
C GLY A 114 6.50 -22.11 8.01
N THR A 115 6.21 -21.39 6.93
CA THR A 115 4.84 -21.08 6.50
C THR A 115 4.08 -22.33 6.08
N PHE A 116 4.71 -23.20 5.28
CA PHE A 116 4.17 -24.49 4.87
C PHE A 116 3.84 -25.36 6.10
N ALA A 117 4.75 -25.48 7.07
CA ALA A 117 4.53 -26.26 8.28
C ALA A 117 3.35 -25.73 9.12
N GLY A 118 3.25 -24.40 9.28
CA GLY A 118 2.13 -23.77 9.98
C GLY A 118 0.79 -23.95 9.26
N SER A 119 0.78 -23.85 7.93
CA SER A 119 -0.41 -24.05 7.11
C SER A 119 -0.82 -25.54 7.04
N PHE A 120 0.15 -26.46 6.97
CA PHE A 120 -0.08 -27.90 7.08
C PHE A 120 -0.77 -28.27 8.41
N THR A 121 -0.29 -27.69 9.51
CA THR A 121 -0.83 -27.91 10.86
C THR A 121 -2.28 -27.43 11.01
N SER A 122 -2.73 -26.47 10.19
CA SER A 122 -4.14 -26.03 10.22
C SER A 122 -5.09 -27.14 9.79
N ALA A 123 -4.75 -27.82 8.69
CA ALA A 123 -5.61 -28.78 8.01
C ALA A 123 -5.41 -30.22 8.46
N VAL A 124 -4.21 -30.59 8.94
CA VAL A 124 -3.88 -31.99 9.29
C VAL A 124 -4.82 -32.58 10.34
N PHE A 125 -5.40 -31.72 11.19
CA PHE A 125 -6.34 -32.12 12.22
C PHE A 125 -7.63 -32.70 11.62
N SER A 126 -7.97 -32.40 10.36
CA SER A 126 -9.13 -33.00 9.69
C SER A 126 -9.02 -34.52 9.60
N ALA A 127 -7.82 -35.05 9.35
CA ALA A 127 -7.54 -36.49 9.36
C ALA A 127 -7.58 -37.09 10.78
N ALA A 128 -7.38 -36.26 11.81
CA ALA A 128 -7.47 -36.69 13.20
C ALA A 128 -8.92 -36.78 13.73
N ILE A 129 -9.90 -36.14 13.07
CA ILE A 129 -11.28 -36.01 13.56
C ILE A 129 -11.88 -37.36 13.92
N SER A 130 -11.75 -38.38 13.07
CA SER A 130 -12.32 -39.70 13.35
C SER A 130 -11.70 -40.39 14.56
N GLY A 131 -10.40 -40.21 14.80
CA GLY A 131 -9.71 -40.75 15.98
C GLY A 131 -10.08 -39.98 17.25
N PHE A 132 -10.10 -38.65 17.15
CA PHE A 132 -10.51 -37.73 18.21
C PHE A 132 -11.95 -38.01 18.70
N SER A 133 -12.91 -38.09 17.78
CA SER A 133 -14.32 -38.32 18.10
C SER A 133 -14.55 -39.69 18.77
N LYS A 134 -13.80 -40.72 18.36
CA LYS A 134 -13.87 -42.06 18.99
C LYS A 134 -13.32 -42.05 20.42
N GLU A 135 -12.22 -41.36 20.65
CA GLU A 135 -11.57 -41.36 21.96
C GLU A 135 -12.36 -40.54 22.99
N PHE A 136 -12.86 -39.37 22.60
CA PHE A 136 -13.60 -38.48 23.50
C PHE A 136 -15.12 -38.71 23.48
N ASN A 137 -15.61 -39.71 22.74
CA ASN A 137 -17.04 -40.01 22.54
C ASN A 137 -17.87 -38.78 22.15
N THR A 138 -17.39 -38.02 21.16
CA THR A 138 -18.05 -36.79 20.68
C THR A 138 -18.51 -36.92 19.25
N SER A 139 -19.35 -35.98 18.83
CA SER A 139 -19.73 -35.83 17.43
C SER A 139 -18.54 -35.36 16.56
N THR A 140 -18.65 -35.53 15.25
CA THR A 140 -17.62 -35.10 14.28
C THR A 140 -17.59 -33.58 14.12
N GLU A 141 -18.69 -32.89 14.39
CA GLU A 141 -18.81 -31.43 14.39
C GLU A 141 -17.90 -30.79 15.43
N ILE A 142 -17.78 -31.39 16.63
CA ILE A 142 -16.83 -30.95 17.67
C ILE A 142 -15.39 -31.17 17.19
N GLY A 143 -15.12 -32.19 16.38
CA GLY A 143 -13.83 -32.37 15.71
C GLY A 143 -13.55 -31.28 14.67
N SER A 144 -14.54 -30.95 13.82
CA SER A 144 -14.44 -29.85 12.85
C SER A 144 -14.18 -28.51 13.52
N LEU A 145 -14.74 -28.28 14.72
CA LEU A 145 -14.45 -27.08 15.53
C LEU A 145 -12.95 -26.92 15.80
N GLY A 146 -12.20 -28.01 15.95
CA GLY A 146 -10.74 -27.95 16.10
C GLY A 146 -10.03 -27.40 14.86
N VAL A 147 -10.52 -27.69 13.65
CA VAL A 147 -10.03 -27.06 12.40
C VAL A 147 -10.39 -25.58 12.39
N THR A 148 -11.66 -25.27 12.66
CA THR A 148 -12.19 -23.90 12.72
C THR A 148 -11.42 -23.01 13.70
N LEU A 149 -11.17 -23.46 14.92
CA LEU A 149 -10.51 -22.63 15.95
C LEU A 149 -9.08 -22.27 15.58
N TYR A 150 -8.36 -23.15 14.89
CA TYR A 150 -7.03 -22.82 14.39
C TYR A 150 -7.07 -21.75 13.29
N VAL A 151 -8.01 -21.86 12.36
CA VAL A 151 -8.21 -20.85 11.31
C VAL A 151 -8.73 -19.53 11.91
N LEU A 152 -9.54 -19.59 12.97
CA LEU A 152 -9.94 -18.40 13.72
C LEU A 152 -8.73 -17.75 14.42
N GLY A 153 -7.79 -18.55 14.93
CA GLY A 153 -6.49 -18.09 15.39
C GLY A 153 -5.72 -17.33 14.30
N PHE A 154 -5.74 -17.80 13.05
CA PHE A 154 -5.18 -17.05 11.91
C PHE A 154 -5.82 -15.69 11.68
N ALA A 155 -7.12 -15.53 12.00
CA ALA A 155 -7.78 -14.23 11.90
C ALA A 155 -7.27 -13.24 12.96
N ALA A 156 -7.06 -13.72 14.19
CA ALA A 156 -6.60 -12.89 15.30
C ALA A 156 -5.09 -12.58 15.22
N GLY A 157 -4.26 -13.48 14.68
CA GLY A 157 -2.80 -13.37 14.77
C GLY A 157 -2.17 -12.13 14.13
N PRO A 158 -2.58 -11.66 12.92
CA PRO A 158 -1.99 -10.47 12.29
C PRO A 158 -2.09 -9.22 13.15
N THR A 159 -3.07 -9.14 14.05
CA THR A 159 -3.25 -8.00 14.95
C THR A 159 -2.10 -7.84 15.96
N ILE A 160 -1.38 -8.92 16.23
CA ILE A 160 -0.22 -8.95 17.14
C ILE A 160 1.07 -8.96 16.32
N TRP A 161 1.14 -9.84 15.32
CA TRP A 161 2.40 -10.12 14.62
C TRP A 161 2.75 -9.08 13.56
N ALA A 162 1.78 -8.49 12.86
CA ALA A 162 2.09 -7.45 11.87
C ALA A 162 2.67 -6.19 12.54
N PRO A 163 2.04 -5.60 13.58
CA PRO A 163 2.61 -4.43 14.27
C PRO A 163 3.87 -4.78 15.04
N GLY A 164 3.90 -5.97 15.68
CA GLY A 164 5.10 -6.48 16.32
C GLY A 164 6.29 -6.52 15.35
N SER A 165 6.06 -6.90 14.09
CA SER A 165 7.13 -6.92 13.08
C SER A 165 7.67 -5.57 12.65
N GLU A 166 6.92 -4.49 12.88
CA GLU A 166 7.36 -3.13 12.62
C GLU A 166 8.05 -2.50 13.84
N LEU A 167 7.71 -2.96 15.05
CA LEU A 167 8.31 -2.47 16.30
C LEU A 167 9.64 -3.16 16.64
N ILE A 168 9.64 -4.49 16.66
CA ILE A 168 10.76 -5.29 17.18
C ILE A 168 11.57 -5.98 16.06
N GLY A 169 11.29 -5.63 14.79
CA GLY A 169 11.90 -6.23 13.60
C GLY A 169 11.21 -7.52 13.15
N ARG A 170 11.70 -8.13 12.07
CA ARG A 170 11.07 -9.33 11.48
C ARG A 170 11.45 -10.62 12.21
N ARG A 171 12.67 -10.71 12.75
CA ARG A 171 13.24 -11.96 13.27
C ARG A 171 12.48 -12.50 14.48
N TRP A 172 12.19 -11.64 15.45
CA TRP A 172 11.57 -12.03 16.71
C TRP A 172 10.11 -12.47 16.58
N PRO A 173 9.22 -11.73 15.89
CA PRO A 173 7.85 -12.17 15.64
C PRO A 173 7.78 -13.53 14.96
N LEU A 174 8.61 -13.77 13.95
CA LEU A 174 8.66 -15.07 13.25
C LEU A 174 9.10 -16.20 14.17
N SER A 175 10.15 -15.98 14.96
CA SER A 175 10.69 -16.97 15.89
C SER A 175 9.69 -17.31 16.99
N LEU A 176 9.11 -16.29 17.65
CA LEU A 176 8.12 -16.47 18.72
C LEU A 176 6.82 -17.09 18.20
N GLY A 177 6.39 -16.72 16.99
CA GLY A 177 5.25 -17.30 16.30
C GLY A 177 5.42 -18.79 16.05
N LEU A 178 6.52 -19.21 15.42
CA LEU A 178 6.77 -20.63 15.17
C LEU A 178 6.96 -21.43 16.46
N PHE A 179 7.68 -20.87 17.44
CA PHE A 179 7.88 -21.52 18.74
C PHE A 179 6.58 -21.73 19.49
N GLY A 180 5.74 -20.69 19.60
CA GLY A 180 4.43 -20.78 20.24
C GLY A 180 3.52 -21.78 19.52
N CYS A 181 3.48 -21.75 18.18
CA CYS A 181 2.72 -22.73 17.41
C CYS A 181 3.17 -24.16 17.72
N ALA A 182 4.48 -24.43 17.77
CA ALA A 182 5.00 -25.75 18.09
C ALA A 182 4.56 -26.20 19.49
N ILE A 183 4.70 -25.35 20.51
CA ILE A 183 4.30 -25.67 21.89
C ILE A 183 2.81 -25.99 21.98
N PHE A 184 1.95 -25.14 21.43
CA PHE A 184 0.51 -25.37 21.48
C PHE A 184 0.08 -26.59 20.65
N THR A 185 0.81 -26.92 19.59
CA THR A 185 0.60 -28.14 18.80
C THR A 185 0.99 -29.40 19.61
N VAL A 186 2.11 -29.36 20.35
CA VAL A 186 2.47 -30.42 21.31
C VAL A 186 1.41 -30.54 22.40
N ALA A 187 0.93 -29.41 22.94
CA ALA A 187 -0.13 -29.39 23.95
C ALA A 187 -1.41 -30.08 23.45
N CYS A 188 -1.80 -29.87 22.18
CA CYS A 188 -2.91 -30.60 21.56
C CYS A 188 -2.66 -32.11 21.52
N ALA A 189 -1.43 -32.55 21.27
CA ALA A 189 -1.08 -33.97 21.17
C ALA A 189 -1.15 -34.70 22.52
N VAL A 190 -0.73 -34.04 23.61
CA VAL A 190 -0.74 -34.60 24.98
C VAL A 190 -2.04 -34.37 25.75
N ALA A 191 -2.97 -33.61 25.17
CA ALA A 191 -4.21 -33.23 25.84
C ALA A 191 -5.08 -34.45 26.22
N LYS A 192 -5.71 -34.33 27.40
CA LYS A 192 -6.57 -35.35 28.01
C LYS A 192 -8.05 -34.98 28.02
N ASP A 193 -8.38 -33.79 27.55
CA ASP A 193 -9.73 -33.26 27.53
C ASP A 193 -9.94 -32.39 26.27
N ILE A 194 -11.20 -32.26 25.88
CA ILE A 194 -11.60 -31.54 24.66
C ILE A 194 -11.29 -30.04 24.78
N GLN A 195 -11.47 -29.45 25.97
CA GLN A 195 -11.32 -28.01 26.18
C GLN A 195 -9.87 -27.58 25.92
N THR A 196 -8.91 -28.33 26.46
CA THR A 196 -7.48 -28.15 26.21
C THR A 196 -7.17 -28.23 24.72
N ILE A 197 -7.70 -29.22 23.99
CA ILE A 197 -7.49 -29.33 22.55
C ILE A 197 -8.02 -28.08 21.83
N MET A 198 -9.25 -27.65 22.13
CA MET A 198 -9.88 -26.51 21.46
C MET A 198 -9.12 -25.19 21.73
N ILE A 199 -8.76 -24.94 22.99
CA ILE A 199 -8.01 -23.75 23.39
C ILE A 199 -6.61 -23.75 22.75
N CYS A 200 -5.90 -24.88 22.84
CA CYS A 200 -4.57 -25.00 22.25
C CYS A 200 -4.62 -24.89 20.72
N ARG A 201 -5.68 -25.36 20.05
CA ARG A 201 -5.85 -25.18 18.60
C ARG A 201 -6.00 -23.71 18.22
N PHE A 202 -6.77 -22.94 18.98
CA PHE A 202 -6.88 -21.49 18.76
C PHE A 202 -5.53 -20.79 18.91
N PHE A 203 -4.81 -21.05 20.00
CA PHE A 203 -3.50 -20.44 20.22
C PHE A 203 -2.45 -20.93 19.21
N ALA A 204 -2.43 -22.21 18.85
CA ALA A 204 -1.55 -22.71 17.79
C ALA A 204 -1.77 -21.95 16.48
N GLY A 205 -3.04 -21.71 16.10
CA GLY A 205 -3.39 -20.87 14.96
C GLY A 205 -2.94 -19.40 15.13
N LEU A 206 -3.18 -18.80 16.28
CA LEU A 206 -2.76 -17.42 16.61
C LEU A 206 -1.26 -17.23 16.39
N PHE A 207 -0.44 -18.15 16.89
CA PHE A 207 1.02 -18.12 16.77
C PHE A 207 1.48 -18.48 15.35
N SER A 208 0.82 -19.45 14.69
CA SER A 208 1.12 -19.83 13.31
C SER A 208 0.75 -18.76 12.27
N ALA A 209 -0.05 -17.76 12.64
CA ALA A 209 -0.35 -16.62 11.78
C ALA A 209 0.89 -15.74 11.52
N SER A 210 1.88 -15.75 12.43
CA SER A 210 3.09 -14.95 12.34
C SER A 210 3.85 -15.11 11.02
N PRO A 211 4.26 -16.33 10.59
CA PRO A 211 4.89 -16.51 9.29
C PRO A 211 3.99 -16.09 8.13
N ILE A 212 2.67 -16.29 8.23
CA ILE A 212 1.72 -15.90 7.18
C ILE A 212 1.67 -14.37 7.00
N SER A 213 1.74 -13.60 8.09
CA SER A 213 1.69 -12.13 8.03
C SER A 213 3.05 -11.46 7.82
N VAL A 214 4.13 -12.02 8.35
CA VAL A 214 5.44 -11.35 8.40
C VAL A 214 6.36 -11.74 7.23
N VAL A 215 6.27 -12.95 6.68
CA VAL A 215 7.11 -13.38 5.55
C VAL A 215 6.94 -12.50 4.30
N PRO A 216 5.73 -12.07 3.90
CA PRO A 216 5.57 -11.11 2.80
C PRO A 216 6.34 -9.81 3.02
N ALA A 217 6.40 -9.32 4.27
CA ALA A 217 7.17 -8.12 4.61
C ALA A 217 8.68 -8.37 4.51
N VAL A 218 9.17 -9.52 4.98
CA VAL A 218 10.58 -9.92 4.79
C VAL A 218 10.96 -9.99 3.31
N PHE A 219 10.07 -10.48 2.45
CA PHE A 219 10.33 -10.54 1.01
C PHE A 219 10.33 -9.16 0.35
N ALA A 220 9.52 -8.22 0.84
CA ALA A 220 9.61 -6.82 0.42
C ALA A 220 10.93 -6.16 0.87
N ASP A 221 11.43 -6.54 2.05
CA ASP A 221 12.72 -6.07 2.58
C ASP A 221 13.94 -6.66 1.80
N LEU A 222 13.81 -7.85 1.18
CA LEU A 222 14.91 -8.58 0.52
C LEU A 222 14.97 -8.45 -1.01
N PHE A 223 13.84 -8.16 -1.68
CA PHE A 223 13.74 -8.21 -3.14
C PHE A 223 13.12 -6.94 -3.74
N ASN A 224 13.68 -6.50 -4.87
CA ASN A 224 13.14 -5.41 -5.69
C ASN A 224 11.79 -5.78 -6.33
N ASN A 225 11.03 -4.76 -6.75
CA ASN A 225 9.68 -4.90 -7.37
C ASN A 225 9.63 -5.90 -8.54
N THR A 226 10.70 -6.00 -9.34
CA THR A 226 10.83 -6.94 -10.48
C THR A 226 10.89 -8.41 -10.07
N GLN A 227 11.49 -8.70 -8.91
CA GLN A 227 11.69 -10.06 -8.40
C GLN A 227 10.63 -10.45 -7.36
N ARG A 228 10.07 -9.46 -6.65
CA ARG A 228 9.07 -9.64 -5.59
C ARG A 228 7.91 -10.53 -6.01
N GLY A 229 7.38 -10.34 -7.23
CA GLY A 229 6.24 -11.13 -7.72
C GLY A 229 6.49 -12.66 -7.76
N VAL A 230 7.72 -13.09 -8.07
CA VAL A 230 8.08 -14.52 -8.11
C VAL A 230 8.25 -15.09 -6.72
N VAL A 231 8.90 -14.34 -5.85
CA VAL A 231 9.12 -14.80 -4.48
C VAL A 231 7.76 -14.90 -3.76
N MET A 232 6.85 -13.96 -4.01
CA MET A 232 5.46 -14.04 -3.54
C MET A 232 4.68 -15.20 -4.15
N SER A 233 4.93 -15.58 -5.41
CA SER A 233 4.29 -16.79 -5.97
C SER A 233 4.76 -18.05 -5.26
N ILE A 234 6.06 -18.17 -4.95
CA ILE A 234 6.62 -19.32 -4.20
C ILE A 234 6.04 -19.34 -2.77
N PHE A 235 5.89 -18.19 -2.13
CA PHE A 235 5.23 -18.07 -0.83
C PHE A 235 3.79 -18.58 -0.86
N CYS A 236 2.97 -18.07 -1.78
CA CYS A 236 1.58 -18.49 -1.90
C CYS A 236 1.49 -19.99 -2.20
N MET A 237 2.43 -20.53 -2.98
CA MET A 237 2.49 -21.96 -3.23
C MET A 237 2.72 -22.76 -1.92
N ALA A 238 3.69 -22.34 -1.12
CA ALA A 238 3.96 -22.98 0.16
C ALA A 238 2.75 -22.92 1.13
N VAL A 239 1.99 -21.81 1.11
CA VAL A 239 0.79 -21.63 1.94
C VAL A 239 -0.31 -22.62 1.57
N PHE A 240 -0.53 -22.94 0.29
CA PHE A 240 -1.65 -23.78 -0.16
C PHE A 240 -1.30 -25.26 -0.28
N ILE A 241 -0.08 -25.59 -0.68
CA ILE A 241 0.40 -26.97 -0.66
C ILE A 241 0.35 -27.54 0.78
N GLY A 242 0.50 -26.71 1.82
CA GLY A 242 0.36 -27.13 3.22
C GLY A 242 -1.00 -27.81 3.48
N PRO A 243 -2.13 -27.11 3.40
CA PRO A 243 -3.46 -27.68 3.63
C PRO A 243 -3.82 -28.82 2.69
N PHE A 244 -3.37 -28.80 1.43
CA PHE A 244 -3.65 -29.89 0.48
C PHE A 244 -2.80 -31.13 0.74
N SER A 245 -1.60 -31.00 1.30
CA SER A 245 -0.77 -32.15 1.66
C SER A 245 -1.16 -32.80 2.98
N ALA A 246 -1.87 -32.08 3.83
CA ALA A 246 -2.23 -32.53 5.16
C ALA A 246 -3.14 -33.79 5.19
N PRO A 247 -4.19 -33.91 4.34
CA PRO A 247 -5.10 -35.06 4.38
C PRO A 247 -4.45 -36.41 4.09
N PHE A 248 -3.59 -36.53 3.07
CA PHE A 248 -2.96 -37.83 2.78
C PHE A 248 -1.89 -38.18 3.81
N VAL A 249 -1.05 -37.23 4.22
CA VAL A 249 -0.05 -37.47 5.26
C VAL A 249 -0.75 -37.86 6.57
N GLY A 250 -1.73 -37.06 7.00
CA GLY A 250 -2.54 -37.32 8.18
C GLY A 250 -3.31 -38.63 8.11
N GLY A 251 -3.88 -38.98 6.95
CA GLY A 251 -4.64 -40.21 6.74
C GLY A 251 -3.79 -41.48 6.87
N PHE A 252 -2.58 -41.49 6.28
CA PHE A 252 -1.66 -42.63 6.45
C PHE A 252 -1.17 -42.76 7.90
N ILE A 253 -0.91 -41.65 8.60
CA ILE A 253 -0.53 -41.68 10.02
C ILE A 253 -1.71 -42.17 10.88
N ALA A 254 -2.92 -41.68 10.63
CA ALA A 254 -4.13 -42.07 11.36
C ALA A 254 -4.42 -43.57 11.26
N MET A 255 -4.15 -44.17 10.10
CA MET A 255 -4.32 -45.61 9.83
C MET A 255 -3.20 -46.47 10.44
N SER A 256 -2.06 -45.88 10.76
CA SER A 256 -0.94 -46.60 11.38
C SER A 256 -1.20 -46.92 12.85
N SER A 257 -0.38 -47.81 13.42
CA SER A 257 -0.43 -48.16 14.85
C SER A 257 -0.16 -46.98 15.80
N LEU A 258 0.32 -45.84 15.27
CA LEU A 258 0.61 -44.63 16.03
C LEU A 258 -0.66 -43.87 16.44
N GLY A 259 -1.74 -43.96 15.66
CA GLY A 259 -3.01 -43.28 15.93
C GLY A 259 -2.99 -41.75 15.71
N TRP A 260 -4.11 -41.09 16.03
CA TRP A 260 -4.36 -39.70 15.64
C TRP A 260 -3.47 -38.67 16.37
N ARG A 261 -2.99 -38.95 17.59
CA ARG A 261 -2.10 -38.03 18.33
C ARG A 261 -0.78 -37.78 17.62
N TRP A 262 -0.27 -38.79 16.92
CA TRP A 262 0.99 -38.67 16.17
C TRP A 262 0.92 -37.74 14.97
N ILE A 263 -0.28 -37.49 14.47
CA ILE A 263 -0.53 -36.44 13.47
C ILE A 263 -0.10 -35.08 14.05
N MET A 264 -0.48 -34.80 15.30
CA MET A 264 -0.10 -33.57 15.99
C MET A 264 1.38 -33.53 16.37
N TYR A 265 1.98 -34.65 16.79
CA TYR A 265 3.42 -34.70 17.06
C TYR A 265 4.26 -34.43 15.81
N ILE A 266 3.90 -35.01 14.67
CA ILE A 266 4.63 -34.80 13.40
C ILE A 266 4.53 -33.33 12.97
N SER A 267 3.34 -32.74 13.04
CA SER A 267 3.17 -31.31 12.78
C SER A 267 3.97 -30.43 13.75
N ALA A 268 4.00 -30.76 15.03
CA ALA A 268 4.81 -30.05 16.01
C ALA A 268 6.30 -30.12 15.68
N ILE A 269 6.82 -31.29 15.27
CA ILE A 269 8.22 -31.46 14.85
C ILE A 269 8.53 -30.59 13.62
N MET A 270 7.64 -30.56 12.63
CA MET A 270 7.81 -29.73 11.44
C MET A 270 7.88 -28.23 11.79
N VAL A 271 6.97 -27.76 12.64
CA VAL A 271 6.96 -26.35 13.07
C VAL A 271 8.17 -26.04 13.95
N PHE A 272 8.59 -26.94 14.83
CA PHE A 272 9.77 -26.77 15.67
C PHE A 272 11.06 -26.71 14.84
N LEU A 273 11.17 -27.53 13.78
CA LEU A 273 12.25 -27.43 12.82
C LEU A 273 12.23 -26.06 12.11
N GLY A 274 11.06 -25.57 11.71
CA GLY A 274 10.90 -24.24 11.13
C GLY A 274 11.37 -23.13 12.09
N PHE A 275 11.00 -23.24 13.38
CA PHE A 275 11.48 -22.35 14.43
C PHE A 275 13.02 -22.36 14.53
N VAL A 276 13.64 -23.53 14.63
CA VAL A 276 15.10 -23.66 14.75
C VAL A 276 15.80 -23.03 13.54
N LEU A 277 15.31 -23.31 12.33
CA LEU A 277 15.87 -22.76 11.10
C LEU A 277 15.77 -21.22 11.07
N VAL A 278 14.61 -20.66 11.41
CA VAL A 278 14.41 -19.20 11.47
C VAL A 278 15.27 -18.59 12.57
N PHE A 279 15.27 -19.17 13.77
CA PHE A 279 16.00 -18.62 14.92
C PHE A 279 17.51 -18.58 14.68
N VAL A 280 18.07 -19.59 14.01
CA VAL A 280 19.51 -19.71 13.76
C VAL A 280 19.95 -18.92 12.53
N PHE A 281 19.22 -19.01 11.41
CA PHE A 281 19.69 -18.49 10.11
C PHE A 281 19.10 -17.13 9.72
N LEU A 282 17.95 -16.72 10.29
CA LEU A 282 17.35 -15.43 9.94
C LEU A 282 18.07 -14.30 10.69
N GLU A 283 18.75 -13.45 9.92
CA GLU A 283 19.21 -12.15 10.39
C GLU A 283 18.11 -11.11 10.21
N GLU A 284 18.22 -9.99 10.94
CA GLU A 284 17.22 -8.93 10.83
C GLU A 284 17.25 -8.32 9.43
N THR A 285 16.08 -8.22 8.80
CA THR A 285 15.90 -7.67 7.45
C THR A 285 15.26 -6.29 7.47
N TYR A 286 14.65 -5.88 8.59
CA TYR A 286 13.97 -4.59 8.65
C TYR A 286 14.98 -3.45 8.79
N ALA A 287 15.13 -2.65 7.73
CA ALA A 287 16.07 -1.54 7.64
C ALA A 287 16.05 -0.59 8.86
N PRO A 288 14.86 -0.15 9.36
CA PRO A 288 14.78 0.68 10.56
C PRO A 288 15.47 0.08 11.80
N VAL A 289 15.30 -1.21 12.06
CA VAL A 289 15.91 -1.88 13.23
C VAL A 289 17.42 -2.10 13.03
N ILE A 290 17.86 -2.31 11.78
CA ILE A 290 19.28 -2.36 11.43
C ILE A 290 19.96 -1.02 11.76
N LEU A 291 19.33 0.11 11.40
CA LEU A 291 19.86 1.45 11.67
C LEU A 291 19.89 1.78 13.17
N VAL A 292 18.86 1.39 13.94
CA VAL A 292 18.88 1.51 15.42
C VAL A 292 20.08 0.76 16.01
N ARG A 293 20.38 -0.44 15.50
CA ARG A 293 21.53 -1.24 15.95
C ARG A 293 22.87 -0.63 15.50
N LYS A 294 22.93 -0.06 14.28
CA LYS A 294 24.09 0.70 13.78
C LYS A 294 24.35 1.91 14.68
N ALA A 295 23.34 2.72 14.97
CA ALA A 295 23.41 3.87 15.88
C ALA A 295 23.86 3.49 17.29
N ALA A 296 23.30 2.43 17.88
CA ALA A 296 23.74 1.93 19.19
C ALA A 296 25.21 1.53 19.21
N THR A 297 25.72 0.96 18.11
CA THR A 297 27.14 0.58 17.98
C THR A 297 28.03 1.82 17.82
N LEU A 298 27.62 2.77 16.97
CA LEU A 298 28.33 4.04 16.75
C LEU A 298 28.40 4.89 18.02
N ARG A 299 27.31 5.00 18.80
CA ARG A 299 27.29 5.65 20.12
C ARG A 299 28.37 5.09 21.05
N ARG A 300 28.54 3.76 21.06
CA ARG A 300 29.53 3.08 21.92
C ARG A 300 30.96 3.28 21.42
N GLN A 301 31.19 3.27 20.10
CA GLN A 301 32.51 3.44 19.49
C GLN A 301 33.01 4.88 19.58
N THR A 302 32.17 5.84 19.18
CA THR A 302 32.51 7.27 19.18
C THR A 302 32.41 7.91 20.56
N ARG A 303 31.70 7.27 21.50
CA ARG A 303 31.27 7.83 22.79
C ARG A 303 30.42 9.09 22.66
N ASN A 304 29.88 9.34 21.46
CA ASN A 304 28.94 10.42 21.20
C ASN A 304 27.51 9.89 21.35
N TRP A 305 26.88 10.22 22.47
CA TRP A 305 25.52 9.81 22.78
C TRP A 305 24.44 10.62 22.05
N GLY A 306 24.84 11.69 21.35
CA GLY A 306 23.97 12.47 20.48
C GLY A 306 23.65 11.76 19.16
N ILE A 307 24.45 10.77 18.74
CA ILE A 307 24.16 9.96 17.55
C ILE A 307 22.87 9.20 17.79
N HIS A 308 21.90 9.26 16.87
CA HIS A 308 20.67 8.46 16.96
C HIS A 308 20.20 7.95 15.62
N ALA A 309 19.37 6.91 15.65
CA ALA A 309 18.61 6.53 14.47
C ALA A 309 17.32 7.36 14.46
N LYS A 310 16.80 7.69 13.27
CA LYS A 310 15.54 8.45 13.16
C LYS A 310 14.36 7.73 13.81
N GLN A 311 14.47 6.42 13.92
CA GLN A 311 13.53 5.53 14.61
C GLN A 311 13.49 5.72 16.12
N ASP A 312 14.60 6.16 16.74
CA ASP A 312 14.65 6.42 18.18
C ASP A 312 13.82 7.66 18.55
N GLU A 313 13.48 8.51 17.59
CA GLU A 313 12.64 9.71 17.78
C GLU A 313 11.14 9.39 17.79
N VAL A 314 10.73 8.23 17.28
CA VAL A 314 9.32 7.85 17.16
C VAL A 314 8.85 7.24 18.48
N GLU A 315 8.06 8.00 19.24
CA GLU A 315 7.42 7.45 20.45
C GLU A 315 6.35 6.43 20.07
N VAL A 316 6.38 5.26 20.72
CA VAL A 316 5.39 4.20 20.53
C VAL A 316 4.20 4.47 21.46
N ASP A 317 3.09 5.00 20.91
CA ASP A 317 1.82 5.07 21.65
C ASP A 317 1.05 3.77 21.45
N LEU A 318 0.95 2.95 22.50
CA LEU A 318 0.19 1.69 22.49
C LEU A 318 -1.28 1.88 22.10
N THR A 319 -1.88 3.02 22.46
CA THR A 319 -3.29 3.32 22.14
C THR A 319 -3.46 3.61 20.65
N GLU A 320 -2.52 4.38 20.09
CA GLU A 320 -2.52 4.71 18.67
C GLU A 320 -2.15 3.50 17.81
N LEU A 321 -1.22 2.66 18.29
CA LEU A 321 -0.87 1.39 17.68
C LEU A 321 -2.06 0.43 17.65
N LEU A 322 -2.83 0.32 18.75
CA LEU A 322 -4.07 -0.46 18.76
C LEU A 322 -5.11 0.14 17.80
N ARG A 323 -5.30 1.46 17.79
CA ARG A 323 -6.26 2.12 16.87
C ARG A 323 -5.88 1.91 15.40
N ASN A 324 -4.61 2.08 15.07
CA ASN A 324 -4.09 1.97 13.70
C ASN A 324 -4.06 0.53 13.20
N ASN A 325 -3.92 -0.46 14.08
CA ASN A 325 -3.83 -1.87 13.68
C ASN A 325 -5.13 -2.67 13.86
N PHE A 326 -6.13 -2.16 14.61
CA PHE A 326 -7.44 -2.80 14.76
C PHE A 326 -8.57 -2.02 14.09
N ALA A 327 -8.71 -0.72 14.41
CA ALA A 327 -9.85 0.06 13.91
C ALA A 327 -9.67 0.42 12.43
N ARG A 328 -8.47 0.85 12.03
CA ARG A 328 -8.22 1.28 10.66
C ARG A 328 -8.44 0.18 9.61
N PRO A 329 -7.95 -1.07 9.77
CA PRO A 329 -8.20 -2.14 8.80
C PRO A 329 -9.69 -2.44 8.63
N VAL A 330 -10.46 -2.49 9.73
CA VAL A 330 -11.91 -2.76 9.69
C VAL A 330 -12.67 -1.61 9.04
N VAL A 331 -12.33 -0.36 9.39
CA VAL A 331 -12.91 0.82 8.75
C VAL A 331 -12.60 0.82 7.25
N MET A 332 -11.34 0.62 6.85
CA MET A 332 -10.95 0.55 5.44
C MET A 332 -11.70 -0.55 4.70
N LEU A 333 -11.86 -1.73 5.30
CA LEU A 333 -12.60 -2.84 4.70
C LEU A 333 -14.06 -2.47 4.40
N VAL A 334 -14.72 -1.68 5.26
CA VAL A 334 -16.11 -1.26 5.06
C VAL A 334 -16.23 -0.04 4.16
N THR A 335 -15.28 0.90 4.24
CA THR A 335 -15.35 2.17 3.51
C THR A 335 -14.81 2.08 2.09
N GLU A 336 -13.88 1.16 1.80
CA GLU A 336 -13.23 1.02 0.50
C GLU A 336 -13.82 -0.17 -0.29
N PRO A 337 -14.66 0.07 -1.31
CA PRO A 337 -15.33 -1.01 -2.03
C PRO A 337 -14.34 -1.96 -2.73
N ILE A 338 -13.24 -1.44 -3.26
CA ILE A 338 -12.21 -2.25 -3.94
C ILE A 338 -11.61 -3.26 -2.97
N LEU A 339 -11.20 -2.79 -1.78
CA LEU A 339 -10.66 -3.65 -0.73
C LEU A 339 -11.70 -4.69 -0.29
N LEU A 340 -12.96 -4.29 -0.10
CA LEU A 340 -14.05 -5.19 0.31
C LEU A 340 -14.27 -6.32 -0.71
N PHE A 341 -14.50 -6.00 -1.97
CA PHE A 341 -14.86 -7.00 -2.99
C PHE A 341 -13.70 -7.95 -3.31
N VAL A 342 -12.48 -7.42 -3.39
CA VAL A 342 -11.29 -8.26 -3.63
C VAL A 342 -11.01 -9.14 -2.41
N SER A 343 -11.10 -8.59 -1.19
CA SER A 343 -10.94 -9.38 0.04
C SER A 343 -12.03 -10.43 0.18
N LEU A 344 -13.28 -10.13 -0.17
CA LEU A 344 -14.39 -11.10 -0.16
C LEU A 344 -14.11 -12.27 -1.12
N TYR A 345 -13.56 -11.98 -2.30
CA TYR A 345 -13.21 -13.02 -3.27
C TYR A 345 -12.07 -13.91 -2.78
N ILE A 346 -10.99 -13.31 -2.27
CA ILE A 346 -9.90 -14.03 -1.62
C ILE A 346 -10.45 -14.89 -0.45
N SER A 347 -11.37 -14.35 0.33
CA SER A 347 -11.98 -15.03 1.48
C SER A 347 -12.80 -16.25 1.08
N PHE A 348 -13.59 -16.14 0.01
CA PHE A 348 -14.34 -17.27 -0.53
C PHE A 348 -13.42 -18.39 -1.01
N VAL A 349 -12.41 -18.04 -1.82
CA VAL A 349 -11.39 -19.00 -2.30
C VAL A 349 -10.67 -19.67 -1.13
N TYR A 350 -10.32 -18.90 -0.10
CA TYR A 350 -9.68 -19.45 1.10
C TYR A 350 -10.60 -20.37 1.91
N GLY A 351 -11.87 -20.00 2.08
CA GLY A 351 -12.85 -20.86 2.76
C GLY A 351 -13.10 -22.18 2.03
N LEU A 352 -13.11 -22.14 0.70
CA LEU A 352 -13.23 -23.34 -0.13
C LEU A 352 -12.11 -24.35 0.11
N ILE A 353 -10.88 -23.90 0.32
CA ILE A 353 -9.76 -24.81 0.65
C ILE A 353 -10.09 -25.66 1.87
N TYR A 354 -10.65 -25.04 2.92
CA TYR A 354 -11.08 -25.75 4.11
C TYR A 354 -12.36 -26.55 3.91
N ALA A 355 -13.26 -26.10 3.03
CA ALA A 355 -14.44 -26.87 2.64
C ALA A 355 -14.05 -28.18 1.95
N LEU A 356 -13.02 -28.15 1.10
CA LEU A 356 -12.52 -29.30 0.36
C LEU A 356 -11.99 -30.39 1.32
N LEU A 357 -11.48 -30.02 2.50
CA LEU A 357 -11.10 -30.97 3.57
C LEU A 357 -12.27 -31.83 4.04
N GLY A 358 -13.51 -31.31 4.00
CA GLY A 358 -14.71 -32.09 4.29
C GLY A 358 -15.31 -32.74 3.05
N ALA A 359 -15.18 -32.12 1.88
CA ALA A 359 -15.78 -32.59 0.64
C ALA A 359 -15.08 -33.82 0.05
N TYR A 360 -13.74 -33.82 0.02
CA TYR A 360 -12.96 -34.91 -0.59
C TYR A 360 -13.15 -36.25 0.13
N PRO A 361 -13.13 -36.31 1.48
CA PRO A 361 -13.45 -37.55 2.19
C PRO A 361 -14.86 -38.08 1.87
N VAL A 362 -15.87 -37.20 1.76
CA VAL A 362 -17.24 -37.64 1.38
C VAL A 362 -17.25 -38.30 0.00
N VAL A 363 -16.51 -37.77 -0.97
CA VAL A 363 -16.40 -38.34 -2.31
C VAL A 363 -15.56 -39.61 -2.31
N PHE A 364 -14.29 -39.54 -1.91
CA PHE A 364 -13.34 -40.64 -2.11
C PHE A 364 -13.46 -41.75 -1.07
N GLU A 365 -13.74 -41.43 0.20
CA GLU A 365 -13.95 -42.44 1.24
C GLU A 365 -15.41 -42.90 1.29
N GLY A 366 -16.37 -41.97 1.10
CA GLY A 366 -17.80 -42.28 1.13
C GLY A 366 -18.31 -42.94 -0.16
N VAL A 367 -18.27 -42.24 -1.29
CA VAL A 367 -18.82 -42.73 -2.58
C VAL A 367 -17.96 -43.84 -3.19
N TYR A 368 -16.63 -43.67 -3.18
CA TYR A 368 -15.70 -44.64 -3.78
C TYR A 368 -15.19 -45.71 -2.81
N GLY A 369 -15.44 -45.59 -1.50
CA GLY A 369 -15.02 -46.59 -0.50
C GLY A 369 -13.51 -46.70 -0.30
N MET A 370 -12.73 -45.68 -0.65
CA MET A 370 -11.28 -45.70 -0.49
C MET A 370 -10.88 -45.58 0.99
N SER A 371 -9.75 -46.16 1.35
CA SER A 371 -9.18 -45.96 2.70
C SER A 371 -8.75 -44.50 2.91
N MET A 372 -8.72 -44.02 4.16
CA MET A 372 -8.43 -42.62 4.51
C MET A 372 -7.13 -42.09 3.87
N GLY A 373 -6.04 -42.86 3.93
CA GLY A 373 -4.77 -42.46 3.29
C GLY A 373 -4.88 -42.35 1.76
N VAL A 374 -5.52 -43.33 1.12
CA VAL A 374 -5.69 -43.35 -0.34
C VAL A 374 -6.67 -42.27 -0.82
N GLY A 375 -7.78 -42.06 -0.11
CA GLY A 375 -8.74 -40.99 -0.39
C GLY A 375 -8.10 -39.61 -0.27
N GLY A 376 -7.18 -39.43 0.67
CA GLY A 376 -6.36 -38.21 0.80
C GLY A 376 -5.47 -37.94 -0.41
N LEU A 377 -5.02 -38.96 -1.16
CA LEU A 377 -4.15 -38.75 -2.33
C LEU A 377 -4.84 -37.96 -3.45
N ALA A 378 -6.18 -37.91 -3.46
CA ALA A 378 -6.94 -37.10 -4.41
C ALA A 378 -6.57 -35.61 -4.37
N PHE A 379 -6.11 -35.09 -3.21
CA PHE A 379 -5.64 -33.72 -3.08
C PHE A 379 -4.40 -33.40 -3.93
N ILE A 380 -3.66 -34.42 -4.39
CA ILE A 380 -2.54 -34.23 -5.33
C ILE A 380 -3.02 -33.56 -6.62
N GLY A 381 -4.27 -33.81 -7.06
CA GLY A 381 -4.85 -33.11 -8.21
C GLY A 381 -4.86 -31.59 -8.02
N LEU A 382 -5.20 -31.11 -6.82
CA LEU A 382 -5.18 -29.70 -6.46
C LEU A 382 -3.75 -29.14 -6.43
N ILE A 383 -2.81 -29.90 -5.85
CA ILE A 383 -1.39 -29.53 -5.80
C ILE A 383 -0.82 -29.39 -7.21
N ILE A 384 -1.07 -30.35 -8.11
CA ILE A 384 -0.59 -30.27 -9.50
C ILE A 384 -1.23 -29.06 -10.20
N GLY A 385 -2.53 -28.82 -10.00
CA GLY A 385 -3.20 -27.63 -10.52
C GLY A 385 -2.55 -26.33 -10.07
N GLU A 386 -2.24 -26.22 -8.78
CA GLU A 386 -1.52 -25.10 -8.20
C GLU A 386 -0.11 -24.93 -8.79
N LEU A 387 0.66 -26.01 -8.94
CA LEU A 387 1.98 -25.98 -9.59
C LEU A 387 1.88 -25.47 -11.03
N LEU A 388 0.87 -25.91 -11.79
CA LEU A 388 0.61 -25.43 -13.16
C LEU A 388 0.27 -23.94 -13.18
N GLY A 389 -0.53 -23.47 -12.22
CA GLY A 389 -0.80 -22.05 -12.01
C GLY A 389 0.47 -21.25 -11.72
N GLY A 390 1.37 -21.79 -10.89
CA GLY A 390 2.69 -21.22 -10.61
C GLY A 390 3.55 -21.11 -11.87
N ILE A 391 3.66 -22.18 -12.64
CA ILE A 391 4.39 -22.20 -13.92
C ILE A 391 3.83 -21.16 -14.88
N TYR A 392 2.50 -21.04 -14.98
CA TYR A 392 1.85 -20.04 -15.82
C TYR A 392 2.27 -18.60 -15.44
N ILE A 393 2.34 -18.28 -14.14
CA ILE A 393 2.80 -16.98 -13.66
C ILE A 393 4.28 -16.74 -14.01
N LEU A 394 5.14 -17.76 -13.88
CA LEU A 394 6.55 -17.65 -14.26
C LEU A 394 6.72 -17.38 -15.76
N LEU A 395 5.93 -18.04 -16.61
CA LEU A 395 5.95 -17.83 -18.06
C LEU A 395 5.55 -16.40 -18.44
N ILE A 396 4.55 -15.82 -17.75
CA ILE A 396 4.07 -14.46 -18.03
C ILE A 396 4.98 -13.39 -17.42
N GLN A 397 5.84 -13.73 -16.47
CA GLN A 397 6.68 -12.77 -15.76
C GLN A 397 7.55 -11.93 -16.72
N GLY A 398 8.05 -12.50 -17.82
CA GLY A 398 8.81 -11.76 -18.82
C GLY A 398 8.01 -10.60 -19.42
N SER A 399 6.74 -10.83 -19.75
CA SER A 399 5.85 -9.80 -20.26
C SER A 399 5.53 -8.72 -19.21
N TYR A 400 5.43 -9.11 -17.92
CA TYR A 400 5.23 -8.16 -16.83
C TYR A 400 6.46 -7.28 -16.63
N LYS A 401 7.67 -7.85 -16.69
CA LYS A 401 8.93 -7.07 -16.61
C LYS A 401 9.05 -6.06 -17.76
N ALA A 402 8.70 -6.47 -18.98
CA ALA A 402 8.72 -5.55 -20.12
C ALA A 402 7.76 -4.37 -19.94
N LYS A 403 6.55 -4.63 -19.43
CA LYS A 403 5.58 -3.56 -19.11
C LYS A 403 6.05 -2.66 -17.97
N LEU A 404 6.69 -3.24 -16.95
CA LEU A 404 7.23 -2.50 -15.82
C LEU A 404 8.38 -1.57 -16.24
N ALA A 405 9.31 -2.08 -17.06
CA ALA A 405 10.41 -1.29 -17.62
C ALA A 405 9.88 -0.15 -18.52
N ALA A 406 8.87 -0.42 -19.34
CA ALA A 406 8.22 0.61 -20.18
C ALA A 406 7.48 1.70 -19.37
N ASN A 407 7.22 1.48 -18.08
CA ASN A 407 6.51 2.41 -17.19
C ASN A 407 7.42 2.97 -16.08
N GLY A 408 8.74 3.02 -16.32
CA GLY A 408 9.71 3.58 -15.38
C GLY A 408 9.75 2.86 -14.04
N ASP A 409 9.64 1.53 -14.05
CA ASP A 409 9.64 0.66 -12.86
C ASP A 409 8.53 0.90 -11.83
N LYS A 410 7.49 1.67 -12.21
CA LYS A 410 6.30 1.88 -11.38
C LYS A 410 5.27 0.78 -11.64
N PRO A 411 4.87 -0.01 -10.63
CA PRO A 411 3.89 -1.07 -10.81
C PRO A 411 2.48 -0.52 -10.98
N ILE A 412 1.80 -0.91 -12.07
CA ILE A 412 0.36 -0.67 -12.26
C ILE A 412 -0.42 -1.88 -11.71
N PRO A 413 -1.30 -1.69 -10.70
CA PRO A 413 -2.02 -2.80 -10.06
C PRO A 413 -2.85 -3.63 -11.05
N GLU A 414 -3.52 -2.99 -12.02
CA GLU A 414 -4.47 -3.62 -12.95
C GLU A 414 -3.82 -4.70 -13.83
N TRP A 415 -2.51 -4.65 -14.04
CA TRP A 415 -1.79 -5.67 -14.78
C TRP A 415 -1.81 -7.05 -14.10
N ARG A 416 -2.07 -7.10 -12.79
CA ARG A 416 -2.23 -8.34 -12.02
C ARG A 416 -3.55 -9.06 -12.33
N LEU A 417 -4.60 -8.35 -12.76
CA LEU A 417 -5.95 -8.91 -12.87
C LEU A 417 -6.15 -9.84 -14.08
N GLY A 418 -5.27 -9.79 -15.09
CA GLY A 418 -5.35 -10.67 -16.26
C GLY A 418 -5.33 -12.16 -15.91
N PRO A 419 -4.27 -12.66 -15.24
CA PRO A 419 -4.20 -14.04 -14.76
C PRO A 419 -5.33 -14.40 -13.77
N ALA A 420 -5.81 -13.43 -12.96
CA ALA A 420 -6.91 -13.65 -12.02
C ALA A 420 -8.22 -14.04 -12.73
N ILE A 421 -8.53 -13.40 -13.87
CA ILE A 421 -9.74 -13.69 -14.66
C ILE A 421 -9.70 -15.12 -15.22
N ILE A 422 -8.53 -15.56 -15.70
CA ILE A 422 -8.34 -16.93 -16.19
C ILE A 422 -8.50 -17.93 -15.04
N GLY A 423 -7.89 -17.62 -13.89
CA GLY A 423 -8.08 -18.37 -12.66
C GLY A 423 -9.55 -18.49 -12.24
N ALA A 424 -10.33 -17.42 -12.38
CA ALA A 424 -11.76 -17.39 -12.06
C ALA A 424 -12.58 -18.37 -12.90
N VAL A 425 -12.32 -18.43 -14.21
CA VAL A 425 -12.98 -19.36 -15.13
C VAL A 425 -12.58 -20.81 -14.83
N PHE A 426 -11.29 -21.07 -14.63
CA PHE A 426 -10.80 -22.40 -14.26
C PHE A 426 -11.37 -22.88 -12.94
N PHE A 427 -11.42 -21.99 -11.95
CA PHE A 427 -11.97 -22.30 -10.63
C PHE A 427 -13.45 -22.71 -10.73
N ALA A 428 -14.28 -21.92 -11.42
CA ALA A 428 -15.69 -22.24 -11.59
C ALA A 428 -15.90 -23.56 -12.35
N GLY A 429 -15.19 -23.73 -13.47
CA GLY A 429 -15.25 -24.97 -14.26
C GLY A 429 -14.82 -26.21 -13.48
N GLY A 430 -13.78 -26.09 -12.67
CA GLY A 430 -13.30 -27.15 -11.78
C GLY A 430 -14.35 -27.58 -10.74
N MET A 431 -15.10 -26.62 -10.16
CA MET A 431 -16.15 -26.93 -9.18
C MET A 431 -17.35 -27.66 -9.80
N PHE A 432 -17.80 -27.25 -10.99
CA PHE A 432 -18.86 -27.98 -11.70
C PHE A 432 -18.42 -29.39 -12.10
N TRP A 433 -17.18 -29.51 -12.60
CA TRP A 433 -16.60 -30.81 -12.93
C TRP A 433 -16.55 -31.70 -11.68
N PHE A 434 -16.01 -31.22 -10.57
CA PHE A 434 -15.94 -31.98 -9.31
C PHE A 434 -17.31 -32.49 -8.86
N GLY A 435 -18.32 -31.62 -8.80
CA GLY A 435 -19.67 -31.98 -8.35
C GLY A 435 -20.32 -33.07 -9.21
N TRP A 436 -20.25 -32.92 -10.53
CA TRP A 436 -20.90 -33.85 -11.48
C TRP A 436 -20.08 -35.09 -11.81
N THR A 437 -18.87 -35.23 -11.28
CA THR A 437 -18.07 -36.45 -11.43
C THR A 437 -17.82 -37.19 -10.12
N GLY A 438 -17.92 -36.53 -8.97
CA GLY A 438 -17.70 -37.13 -7.66
C GLY A 438 -18.93 -37.77 -7.02
N TYR A 439 -20.11 -37.68 -7.63
CA TYR A 439 -21.37 -38.09 -6.97
C TYR A 439 -21.72 -39.58 -7.09
N THR A 440 -21.12 -40.30 -8.05
CA THR A 440 -21.44 -41.71 -8.30
C THR A 440 -20.17 -42.49 -8.60
N SER A 441 -20.09 -43.71 -8.06
CA SER A 441 -18.96 -44.63 -8.22
C SER A 441 -18.82 -45.24 -9.62
N SER A 442 -19.84 -45.10 -10.47
CA SER A 442 -19.81 -45.52 -11.88
C SER A 442 -18.85 -44.70 -12.75
N ILE A 443 -18.62 -43.43 -12.39
CA ILE A 443 -17.63 -42.58 -13.04
C ILE A 443 -16.27 -42.91 -12.43
N HIS A 444 -15.25 -43.10 -13.27
CA HIS A 444 -13.91 -43.44 -12.79
C HIS A 444 -13.36 -42.36 -11.85
N TRP A 445 -12.84 -42.76 -10.68
CA TRP A 445 -12.34 -41.86 -9.62
C TRP A 445 -11.32 -40.82 -10.09
N MET A 446 -10.61 -41.10 -11.19
CA MET A 446 -9.66 -40.16 -11.78
C MET A 446 -10.33 -38.89 -12.33
N ALA A 447 -11.60 -38.96 -12.72
CA ALA A 447 -12.35 -37.80 -13.23
C ALA A 447 -12.52 -36.70 -12.15
N PRO A 448 -13.06 -36.98 -10.94
CA PRO A 448 -13.11 -35.98 -9.88
C PRO A 448 -11.71 -35.57 -9.39
N VAL A 449 -10.69 -36.44 -9.43
CA VAL A 449 -9.30 -36.02 -9.11
C VAL A 449 -8.76 -35.03 -10.15
N ALA A 450 -9.01 -35.27 -11.44
CA ALA A 450 -8.55 -34.40 -12.53
C ALA A 450 -9.20 -33.01 -12.48
N SER A 451 -10.43 -32.90 -11.96
CA SER A 451 -11.06 -31.59 -11.71
C SER A 451 -10.22 -30.71 -10.77
N GLY A 452 -9.44 -31.33 -9.87
CA GLY A 452 -8.49 -30.67 -8.99
C GLY A 452 -7.43 -29.85 -9.74
N LEU A 453 -7.10 -30.20 -10.98
CA LEU A 453 -6.15 -29.43 -11.80
C LEU A 453 -6.66 -28.01 -12.06
N LEU A 454 -7.93 -27.89 -12.48
CA LEU A 454 -8.55 -26.59 -12.75
C LEU A 454 -8.88 -25.85 -11.44
N THR A 455 -9.40 -26.57 -10.45
CA THR A 455 -9.74 -26.00 -9.14
C THR A 455 -8.50 -25.45 -8.44
N GLY A 456 -7.40 -26.21 -8.38
CA GLY A 456 -6.14 -25.81 -7.76
C GLY A 456 -5.47 -24.64 -8.49
N ALA A 457 -5.39 -24.70 -9.82
CA ALA A 457 -4.87 -23.60 -10.63
C ALA A 457 -5.70 -22.32 -10.42
N GLY A 458 -7.03 -22.45 -10.41
CA GLY A 458 -7.95 -21.34 -10.19
C GLY A 458 -7.77 -20.70 -8.82
N ILE A 459 -7.79 -21.50 -7.75
CA ILE A 459 -7.57 -21.05 -6.36
C ILE A 459 -6.27 -20.25 -6.27
N PHE A 460 -5.17 -20.79 -6.80
CA PHE A 460 -3.86 -20.17 -6.75
C PHE A 460 -3.81 -18.84 -7.51
N LEU A 461 -4.28 -18.82 -8.76
CA LEU A 461 -4.22 -17.63 -9.63
C LEU A 461 -5.07 -16.49 -9.09
N ILE A 462 -6.29 -16.78 -8.63
CA ILE A 462 -7.17 -15.77 -8.01
C ILE A 462 -6.48 -15.20 -6.78
N PHE A 463 -6.05 -16.07 -5.87
CA PHE A 463 -5.50 -15.62 -4.59
C PHE A 463 -4.24 -14.77 -4.76
N LEU A 464 -3.25 -15.28 -5.50
CA LEU A 464 -1.97 -14.60 -5.67
C LEU A 464 -2.15 -13.23 -6.34
N GLN A 465 -2.96 -13.15 -7.40
CA GLN A 465 -3.12 -11.90 -8.12
C GLN A 465 -3.97 -10.88 -7.36
N CYS A 466 -5.06 -11.31 -6.73
CA CYS A 466 -5.88 -10.42 -5.91
C CYS A 466 -5.11 -9.93 -4.67
N PHE A 467 -4.27 -10.79 -4.06
CA PHE A 467 -3.39 -10.39 -2.96
C PHE A 467 -2.38 -9.33 -3.41
N ASN A 468 -1.67 -9.56 -4.52
CA ASN A 468 -0.74 -8.57 -5.08
C ASN A 468 -1.44 -7.28 -5.49
N TYR A 469 -2.66 -7.37 -6.05
CA TYR A 469 -3.45 -6.21 -6.44
C TYR A 469 -3.76 -5.29 -5.25
N ILE A 470 -4.21 -5.83 -4.11
CA ILE A 470 -4.48 -5.03 -2.90
C ILE A 470 -3.20 -4.33 -2.40
N VAL A 471 -2.06 -5.03 -2.41
CA VAL A 471 -0.77 -4.47 -1.97
C VAL A 471 -0.33 -3.34 -2.91
N ASP A 472 -0.46 -3.55 -4.23
CA ASP A 472 -0.06 -2.58 -5.24
C ASP A 472 -1.02 -1.36 -5.26
N CYS A 473 -2.31 -1.51 -4.91
CA CYS A 473 -3.28 -0.40 -4.81
C CYS A 473 -3.06 0.52 -3.60
N TYR A 474 -2.55 -0.01 -2.50
CA TYR A 474 -2.39 0.74 -1.23
C TYR A 474 -0.95 0.64 -0.68
N PRO A 475 0.08 1.12 -1.40
CA PRO A 475 1.48 0.90 -1.01
C PRO A 475 1.87 1.58 0.31
N SER A 476 1.30 2.76 0.61
CA SER A 476 1.53 3.47 1.88
C SER A 476 0.81 2.84 3.07
N LEU A 477 -0.28 2.09 2.82
CA LEU A 477 -1.14 1.46 3.81
C LEU A 477 -1.17 -0.07 3.70
N ALA A 478 -0.14 -0.65 3.08
CA ALA A 478 -0.10 -2.06 2.72
C ALA A 478 -0.26 -2.97 3.94
N ALA A 479 0.35 -2.62 5.08
CA ALA A 479 0.21 -3.38 6.32
C ALA A 479 -1.25 -3.44 6.81
N SER A 480 -1.95 -2.30 6.80
CA SER A 480 -3.36 -2.22 7.20
C SER A 480 -4.29 -2.98 6.24
N THR A 481 -4.06 -2.91 4.93
CA THR A 481 -4.88 -3.61 3.94
C THR A 481 -4.64 -5.12 3.95
N ILE A 482 -3.40 -5.57 4.13
CA ILE A 482 -3.06 -6.99 4.32
C ILE A 482 -3.71 -7.53 5.59
N ALA A 483 -3.68 -6.77 6.69
CA ALA A 483 -4.35 -7.13 7.94
C ALA A 483 -5.87 -7.26 7.76
N ALA A 484 -6.51 -6.26 7.13
CA ALA A 484 -7.95 -6.28 6.81
C ALA A 484 -8.35 -7.52 6.01
N ASN A 485 -7.64 -7.78 4.91
CA ASN A 485 -7.85 -8.93 4.06
C ASN A 485 -7.66 -10.24 4.85
N THR A 486 -6.62 -10.34 5.68
CA THR A 486 -6.34 -11.56 6.45
C THR A 486 -7.40 -11.85 7.51
N ILE A 487 -7.90 -10.82 8.19
CA ILE A 487 -8.98 -10.94 9.17
C ILE A 487 -10.25 -11.45 8.49
N LEU A 488 -10.71 -10.79 7.42
CA LEU A 488 -11.92 -11.20 6.71
C LEU A 488 -11.79 -12.61 6.12
N ARG A 489 -10.65 -12.89 5.48
CA ARG A 489 -10.33 -14.17 4.87
C ARG A 489 -10.39 -15.32 5.86
N SER A 490 -9.77 -15.14 7.02
CA SER A 490 -9.68 -16.18 8.03
C SER A 490 -10.98 -16.34 8.81
N ALA A 491 -11.71 -15.25 9.05
CA ALA A 491 -13.04 -15.29 9.67
C ALA A 491 -14.08 -16.01 8.80
N ILE A 492 -14.08 -15.75 7.49
CA ILE A 492 -14.91 -16.51 6.55
C ILE A 492 -14.40 -17.95 6.46
N GLY A 493 -13.09 -18.14 6.29
CA GLY A 493 -12.50 -19.47 6.12
C GLY A 493 -12.70 -20.42 7.29
N CYS A 494 -12.72 -19.92 8.53
CA CYS A 494 -12.94 -20.76 9.71
C CYS A 494 -14.37 -21.33 9.78
N SER A 495 -15.34 -20.72 9.10
CA SER A 495 -16.74 -21.18 9.11
C SER A 495 -16.99 -22.41 8.21
N PHE A 496 -16.23 -22.58 7.13
CA PHE A 496 -16.47 -23.62 6.12
C PHE A 496 -16.38 -25.06 6.66
N PRO A 497 -15.40 -25.43 7.51
CA PRO A 497 -15.35 -26.77 8.11
C PRO A 497 -16.59 -27.18 8.91
N LEU A 498 -17.36 -26.22 9.43
CA LEU A 498 -18.51 -26.49 10.29
C LEU A 498 -19.73 -27.01 9.53
N PHE A 499 -19.84 -26.67 8.24
CA PHE A 499 -20.99 -27.04 7.41
C PHE A 499 -20.63 -27.83 6.14
N SER A 500 -19.35 -27.90 5.75
CA SER A 500 -18.94 -28.47 4.46
C SER A 500 -19.34 -29.93 4.29
N ARG A 501 -19.26 -30.73 5.35
CA ARG A 501 -19.64 -32.15 5.32
C ARG A 501 -21.16 -32.31 5.20
N GLN A 502 -21.92 -31.60 6.03
CA GLN A 502 -23.38 -31.63 6.02
C GLN A 502 -23.94 -31.12 4.70
N MET A 503 -23.31 -30.11 4.10
CA MET A 503 -23.66 -29.61 2.78
C MET A 503 -23.49 -30.71 1.72
N MET A 504 -22.40 -31.47 1.75
CA MET A 504 -22.14 -32.55 0.79
C MET A 504 -23.07 -33.76 1.00
N GLU A 505 -23.36 -34.12 2.25
CA GLU A 505 -24.22 -35.25 2.60
C GLU A 505 -25.72 -34.96 2.37
N ASN A 506 -26.21 -33.76 2.74
CA ASN A 506 -27.64 -33.42 2.65
C ASN A 506 -28.07 -32.92 1.28
N LEU A 507 -27.24 -32.09 0.62
CA LEU A 507 -27.56 -31.54 -0.70
C LEU A 507 -27.19 -32.54 -1.82
N GLY A 508 -26.29 -33.48 -1.51
CA GLY A 508 -25.64 -34.34 -2.47
C GLY A 508 -24.45 -33.65 -3.14
N VAL A 509 -23.47 -34.46 -3.54
CA VAL A 509 -22.20 -33.99 -4.13
C VAL A 509 -22.43 -33.15 -5.40
N GLN A 510 -23.42 -33.50 -6.27
CA GLN A 510 -23.66 -32.73 -7.50
C GLN A 510 -24.11 -31.31 -7.19
N TRP A 511 -25.09 -31.17 -6.32
CA TRP A 511 -25.71 -29.89 -6.02
C TRP A 511 -24.83 -29.04 -5.12
N ALA A 512 -24.09 -29.64 -4.19
CA ALA A 512 -23.07 -28.93 -3.42
C ALA A 512 -21.98 -28.34 -4.33
N GLY A 513 -21.44 -29.14 -5.28
CA GLY A 513 -20.45 -28.64 -6.26
C GLY A 513 -21.03 -27.57 -7.19
N THR A 514 -22.27 -27.75 -7.66
CA THR A 514 -23.00 -26.78 -8.51
C THR A 514 -23.23 -25.46 -7.77
N MET A 515 -23.66 -25.50 -6.51
CA MET A 515 -23.88 -24.30 -5.70
C MET A 515 -22.58 -23.49 -5.55
N LEU A 516 -21.48 -24.16 -5.18
CA LEU A 516 -20.18 -23.50 -5.06
C LEU A 516 -19.67 -22.96 -6.40
N GLY A 517 -19.90 -23.69 -7.50
CA GLY A 517 -19.59 -23.24 -8.86
C GLY A 517 -20.40 -22.02 -9.29
N CYS A 518 -21.70 -21.95 -8.96
CA CYS A 518 -22.54 -20.77 -9.23
C CYS A 518 -22.07 -19.54 -8.45
N ILE A 519 -21.71 -19.70 -7.17
CA ILE A 519 -21.13 -18.61 -6.37
C ILE A 519 -19.80 -18.15 -6.99
N ALA A 520 -18.96 -19.10 -7.45
CA ALA A 520 -17.73 -18.78 -8.15
C ALA A 520 -17.97 -17.95 -9.43
N ILE A 521 -19.00 -18.28 -10.22
CA ILE A 521 -19.40 -17.51 -11.41
C ILE A 521 -19.81 -16.08 -11.03
N VAL A 522 -20.60 -15.91 -9.98
CA VAL A 522 -21.05 -14.58 -9.51
C VAL A 522 -19.86 -13.69 -9.12
N MET A 523 -18.73 -14.27 -8.74
CA MET A 523 -17.52 -13.54 -8.38
C MET A 523 -16.58 -13.23 -9.57
N ILE A 524 -16.76 -13.87 -10.74
CA ILE A 524 -15.96 -13.61 -11.96
C ILE A 524 -15.97 -12.13 -12.38
N PRO A 525 -17.10 -11.38 -12.32
CA PRO A 525 -17.11 -9.97 -12.68
C PRO A 525 -16.21 -9.08 -11.83
N ILE A 526 -15.84 -9.48 -10.60
CA ILE A 526 -15.04 -8.64 -9.68
C ILE A 526 -13.70 -8.23 -10.32
N PRO A 527 -12.80 -9.16 -10.71
CA PRO A 527 -11.55 -8.79 -11.37
C PRO A 527 -11.75 -8.15 -12.76
N VAL A 528 -12.86 -8.44 -13.45
CA VAL A 528 -13.15 -7.85 -14.77
C VAL A 528 -13.52 -6.37 -14.65
N LEU A 529 -14.40 -6.03 -13.69
CA LEU A 529 -14.87 -4.67 -13.45
C LEU A 529 -13.75 -3.75 -12.98
N PHE A 530 -12.87 -4.24 -12.11
CA PHE A 530 -11.71 -3.47 -11.65
C PHE A 530 -10.60 -3.36 -12.69
N LYS A 531 -10.56 -4.24 -13.69
CA LYS A 531 -9.66 -4.09 -14.83
C LYS A 531 -10.14 -3.02 -15.82
N SER A 532 -11.45 -2.79 -15.94
CA SER A 532 -12.04 -1.88 -16.93
C SER A 532 -12.34 -0.48 -16.39
N ARG A 533 -12.64 -0.32 -15.10
CA ARG A 533 -12.79 0.99 -14.46
C ARG A 533 -11.45 1.48 -13.95
N LEU A 534 -10.96 2.61 -14.48
CA LEU A 534 -9.87 3.35 -13.83
C LEU A 534 -10.25 3.62 -12.36
N PRO A 535 -9.32 3.49 -11.40
CA PRO A 535 -9.60 3.81 -10.01
C PRO A 535 -9.60 5.33 -9.82
N THR A 536 -10.61 6.02 -10.33
CA THR A 536 -10.80 7.46 -10.13
C THR A 536 -11.66 7.81 -8.91
N GLN A 537 -12.09 6.82 -8.10
CA GLN A 537 -13.05 7.05 -7.01
C GLN A 537 -12.77 6.25 -5.73
N SER A 538 -11.52 6.15 -5.30
CA SER A 538 -11.24 5.68 -3.93
C SER A 538 -10.78 6.85 -3.08
N ARG A 539 -11.32 6.92 -1.86
CA ARG A 539 -11.10 8.02 -0.91
C ARG A 539 -9.68 8.02 -0.35
N PHE A 540 -8.98 6.89 -0.50
CA PHE A 540 -7.60 6.65 -0.04
C PHE A 540 -6.65 6.16 -1.14
N MET A 541 -7.13 5.94 -2.38
CA MET A 541 -6.30 5.52 -3.51
C MET A 541 -5.49 6.72 -4.01
N MET A 542 -4.17 6.57 -3.92
CA MET A 542 -3.17 7.52 -4.40
C MET A 542 -3.28 8.93 -3.77
N GLU A 543 -3.01 9.03 -2.48
CA GLU A 543 -2.01 10.03 -2.08
C GLU A 543 -0.64 9.45 -2.47
N TYR A 544 -0.23 9.67 -3.73
CA TYR A 544 1.20 9.72 -3.99
C TYR A 544 1.79 10.77 -3.03
N PRO A 545 3.00 10.55 -2.48
CA PRO A 545 3.75 11.66 -1.92
C PRO A 545 4.04 12.60 -3.09
N THR A 546 3.12 13.50 -3.41
CA THR A 546 3.48 14.71 -4.14
C THR A 546 4.58 15.34 -3.28
N ASN A 547 5.69 15.67 -3.91
CA ASN A 547 6.69 16.52 -3.27
C ASN A 547 5.98 17.87 -3.05
N LYS A 548 5.32 18.01 -1.90
CA LYS A 548 4.49 19.14 -1.56
C LYS A 548 5.39 20.21 -1.01
N GLN A 549 5.57 21.28 -1.76
CA GLN A 549 6.19 22.48 -1.24
C GLN A 549 5.08 23.43 -0.79
N ILE A 550 4.94 23.60 0.51
CA ILE A 550 4.02 24.57 1.11
C ILE A 550 4.63 25.95 0.90
N ILE A 551 3.91 26.83 0.20
CA ILE A 551 4.31 28.23 -0.05
C ILE A 551 3.80 29.11 1.08
N PHE A 552 2.55 28.94 1.49
CA PHE A 552 1.96 29.58 2.66
C PHE A 552 1.40 28.49 3.60
N GLY A 553 2.03 28.34 4.76
CA GLY A 553 1.69 27.33 5.77
C GLY A 553 0.83 27.87 6.91
N PRO A 554 0.71 27.12 8.02
CA PRO A 554 -0.09 27.54 9.19
C PRO A 554 0.43 28.82 9.86
N ASP A 555 1.72 29.12 9.74
CA ASP A 555 2.32 30.41 10.16
C ASP A 555 2.24 31.46 9.03
N TRP A 556 1.04 31.70 8.51
CA TRP A 556 0.83 32.59 7.36
C TRP A 556 1.14 34.06 7.73
N ASP A 557 2.15 34.64 7.09
CA ASP A 557 2.52 36.04 7.27
C ASP A 557 1.54 36.99 6.54
N ILE A 558 0.48 37.42 7.25
CA ILE A 558 -0.57 38.32 6.72
C ILE A 558 0.01 39.71 6.39
N SER A 559 1.13 40.12 6.99
CA SER A 559 1.75 41.42 6.71
C SER A 559 2.21 41.56 5.25
N ARG A 560 2.39 40.43 4.56
CA ARG A 560 2.74 40.36 3.13
C ARG A 560 1.54 40.41 2.20
N TRP A 561 0.33 40.64 2.70
CA TRP A 561 -0.88 40.73 1.89
C TRP A 561 -1.54 42.10 2.03
N THR A 562 -2.14 42.57 0.94
CA THR A 562 -2.85 43.85 0.92
C THR A 562 -4.14 43.76 0.12
N ALA A 563 -5.14 44.50 0.57
CA ALA A 563 -6.42 44.62 -0.11
C ALA A 563 -6.26 45.41 -1.42
N SER A 564 -6.89 44.92 -2.47
CA SER A 564 -6.98 45.55 -3.77
C SER A 564 -8.44 45.48 -4.24
N ASP A 565 -9.33 46.12 -3.48
CA ASP A 565 -10.77 46.08 -3.71
C ASP A 565 -11.25 47.16 -4.69
N ASP A 566 -12.41 46.94 -5.29
CA ASP A 566 -13.02 47.93 -6.19
C ASP A 566 -13.65 49.09 -5.41
N ARG A 567 -12.92 50.21 -5.37
CA ARG A 567 -13.36 51.48 -4.76
C ARG A 567 -13.68 52.58 -5.78
N VAL A 568 -13.66 52.26 -7.07
CA VAL A 568 -13.84 53.24 -8.14
C VAL A 568 -15.35 53.51 -8.31
N ARG A 569 -15.75 54.75 -8.62
CA ARG A 569 -17.16 55.17 -8.79
C ARG A 569 -18.08 54.96 -7.57
N GLY A 570 -17.53 54.89 -6.35
CA GLY A 570 -18.34 54.77 -5.12
C GLY A 570 -18.68 53.35 -4.71
N GLY A 571 -18.03 52.33 -5.31
CA GLY A 571 -18.13 50.93 -4.88
C GLY A 571 -17.67 50.74 -3.42
N SER A 572 -18.43 49.95 -2.66
CA SER A 572 -18.17 49.66 -1.24
C SER A 572 -17.64 48.24 -0.97
N SER A 573 -17.13 47.55 -2.00
CA SER A 573 -16.55 46.21 -1.84
C SER A 573 -15.31 46.28 -0.93
N VAL A 574 -15.24 45.40 0.07
CA VAL A 574 -14.16 45.33 1.06
C VAL A 574 -13.75 43.88 1.26
N SER A 575 -12.45 43.61 1.28
CA SER A 575 -11.88 42.32 1.70
C SER A 575 -10.87 42.47 2.83
N ASN A 576 -10.85 41.48 3.72
CA ASN A 576 -9.92 41.37 4.84
C ASN A 576 -9.35 39.95 4.92
N LEU A 577 -8.15 39.83 5.52
CA LEU A 577 -7.52 38.56 5.90
C LEU A 577 -7.29 38.56 7.40
N GLU A 578 -7.84 37.58 8.10
CA GLU A 578 -7.69 37.42 9.55
C GLU A 578 -7.04 36.07 9.90
N PRO A 579 -6.08 36.04 10.85
CA PRO A 579 -5.46 34.80 11.27
C PRO A 579 -6.45 33.92 12.05
N THR A 580 -6.38 32.60 11.83
CA THR A 580 -7.17 31.59 12.55
C THR A 580 -6.25 30.51 13.12
N ALA A 581 -6.78 29.65 14.01
CA ALA A 581 -5.99 28.58 14.64
C ALA A 581 -5.39 27.55 13.65
N GLU A 582 -5.90 27.48 12.42
CA GLU A 582 -5.49 26.51 11.39
C GLU A 582 -5.20 27.16 10.03
N GLY A 583 -4.96 28.48 9.95
CA GLY A 583 -4.71 29.18 8.67
C GLY A 583 -5.20 30.64 8.65
N VAL A 584 -5.79 31.09 7.54
CA VAL A 584 -6.28 32.47 7.37
C VAL A 584 -7.72 32.50 6.82
N LEU A 585 -8.54 33.38 7.40
CA LEU A 585 -9.90 33.66 6.95
C LEU A 585 -9.90 34.84 5.97
N PHE A 586 -10.23 34.57 4.70
CA PHE A 586 -10.52 35.58 3.69
C PHE A 586 -12.01 35.94 3.74
N HIS A 587 -12.35 37.15 4.17
CA HIS A 587 -13.76 37.55 4.33
C HIS A 587 -13.99 39.01 3.97
N GLY A 588 -15.25 39.37 3.79
CA GLY A 588 -15.62 40.74 3.45
C GLY A 588 -17.02 40.87 2.88
N ASN A 589 -17.27 41.96 2.18
CA ASN A 589 -18.54 42.24 1.51
C ASN A 589 -18.28 42.61 0.05
N LEU A 590 -19.02 41.96 -0.85
CA LEU A 590 -19.05 42.24 -2.28
C LEU A 590 -20.31 43.06 -2.61
N ASP A 591 -20.14 44.37 -2.80
CA ASP A 591 -21.21 45.29 -3.19
C ASP A 591 -21.18 45.56 -4.70
N ILE A 592 -22.33 45.36 -5.35
CA ILE A 592 -22.52 45.47 -6.80
C ILE A 592 -23.59 46.49 -7.19
N GLU A 593 -24.29 47.09 -6.21
CA GLU A 593 -25.43 47.99 -6.44
C GLU A 593 -25.00 49.28 -7.12
N THR A 594 -23.89 49.87 -6.65
CA THR A 594 -23.34 51.12 -7.19
C THR A 594 -22.63 50.97 -8.54
N LEU A 595 -22.33 49.73 -8.95
CA LEU A 595 -21.47 49.42 -10.10
C LEU A 595 -22.20 48.71 -11.25
N GLY A 596 -23.53 48.66 -11.21
CA GLY A 596 -24.33 48.09 -12.31
C GLY A 596 -24.11 46.58 -12.49
N GLY A 597 -23.94 45.85 -11.38
CA GLY A 597 -23.77 44.39 -11.37
C GLY A 597 -22.32 43.90 -11.50
N ALA A 598 -21.34 44.77 -11.73
CA ALA A 598 -19.91 44.43 -11.77
C ALA A 598 -19.22 44.82 -10.45
N GLY A 599 -18.44 43.95 -9.83
CA GLY A 599 -17.67 44.29 -8.64
C GLY A 599 -16.70 43.17 -8.26
N PHE A 600 -15.65 43.51 -7.52
CA PHE A 600 -14.71 42.53 -6.99
C PHE A 600 -14.09 43.00 -5.67
N ALA A 601 -13.74 42.03 -4.82
CA ALA A 601 -12.96 42.22 -3.61
C ALA A 601 -11.78 41.24 -3.66
N SER A 602 -10.56 41.70 -3.39
CA SER A 602 -9.37 40.87 -3.57
C SER A 602 -8.22 41.20 -2.63
N GLN A 603 -7.45 40.17 -2.30
CA GLN A 603 -6.23 40.24 -1.51
C GLN A 603 -5.06 39.73 -2.35
N ARG A 604 -3.93 40.44 -2.32
CA ARG A 604 -2.75 40.11 -3.11
C ARG A 604 -1.46 40.26 -2.30
N THR A 605 -0.43 39.52 -2.70
CA THR A 605 0.89 39.63 -2.07
C THR A 605 1.58 40.96 -2.39
N VAL A 606 2.33 41.51 -1.41
CA VAL A 606 3.17 42.71 -1.53
C VAL A 606 4.66 42.36 -1.38
N GLY A 607 5.51 43.09 -2.11
CA GLY A 607 6.97 42.88 -2.14
C GLY A 607 7.46 42.70 -3.58
N ASN A 608 7.97 43.77 -4.20
CA ASN A 608 8.42 43.73 -5.60
C ASN A 608 9.73 42.93 -5.79
N GLU A 609 10.43 42.58 -4.71
CA GLU A 609 11.71 41.86 -4.73
C GLU A 609 11.58 40.34 -4.60
N GLN A 610 10.44 39.83 -4.11
CA GLN A 610 10.24 38.40 -3.93
C GLN A 610 9.87 37.75 -5.28
N VAL A 611 10.63 36.72 -5.66
CA VAL A 611 10.40 35.91 -6.85
C VAL A 611 10.18 34.47 -6.40
N TRP A 612 9.10 33.86 -6.87
CA TRP A 612 8.85 32.43 -6.67
C TRP A 612 9.22 31.69 -7.94
N ASP A 613 10.21 30.82 -7.83
CA ASP A 613 10.51 29.83 -8.86
C ASP A 613 9.65 28.59 -8.60
N LEU A 614 8.67 28.38 -9.47
CA LEU A 614 7.76 27.23 -9.45
C LEU A 614 8.09 26.23 -10.55
N THR A 615 9.26 26.33 -11.18
CA THR A 615 9.72 25.34 -12.15
C THR A 615 9.85 23.95 -11.52
N GLY A 616 9.53 22.91 -12.30
CA GLY A 616 9.52 21.53 -11.81
C GLY A 616 8.26 21.10 -11.04
N HIS A 617 7.23 21.95 -10.94
CA HIS A 617 5.92 21.61 -10.39
C HIS A 617 4.85 21.62 -11.50
N ASP A 618 3.80 20.82 -11.35
CA ASP A 618 2.75 20.62 -12.38
C ASP A 618 1.46 21.42 -12.11
N GLY A 619 1.31 21.90 -10.88
CA GLY A 619 0.17 22.70 -10.49
C GLY A 619 0.24 23.22 -9.06
N PHE A 620 -0.89 23.81 -8.65
CA PHE A 620 -1.06 24.49 -7.39
C PHE A 620 -2.23 23.88 -6.60
N GLU A 621 -2.09 23.75 -5.28
CA GLU A 621 -3.14 23.24 -4.40
C GLU A 621 -3.47 24.22 -3.26
N LEU A 622 -4.76 24.44 -3.05
CA LEU A 622 -5.33 25.31 -2.02
C LEU A 622 -6.10 24.44 -1.01
N HIS A 623 -5.68 24.41 0.24
CA HIS A 623 -6.39 23.70 1.29
C HIS A 623 -7.42 24.64 1.92
N ILE A 624 -8.71 24.33 1.76
CA ILE A 624 -9.80 25.19 2.22
C ILE A 624 -10.77 24.44 3.12
N VAL A 625 -11.32 25.18 4.08
CA VAL A 625 -12.51 24.77 4.82
C VAL A 625 -13.68 25.57 4.24
N PRO A 626 -14.58 24.92 3.50
CA PRO A 626 -15.68 25.61 2.83
C PRO A 626 -16.66 26.19 3.86
N LEU A 627 -17.02 27.48 3.71
CA LEU A 627 -17.90 28.19 4.65
C LEU A 627 -19.16 28.76 4.00
N ASP A 628 -19.13 29.17 2.73
CA ASP A 628 -20.20 29.99 2.14
C ASP A 628 -20.67 29.57 0.73
N GLY A 629 -20.05 28.56 0.11
CA GLY A 629 -20.45 28.04 -1.21
C GLY A 629 -20.28 29.04 -2.37
N ASN A 630 -19.62 30.17 -2.14
CA ASN A 630 -19.40 31.20 -3.15
C ASN A 630 -18.32 30.79 -4.16
N ARG A 631 -18.31 31.44 -5.33
CA ARG A 631 -17.29 31.23 -6.36
C ARG A 631 -16.11 32.18 -6.16
N TYR A 632 -14.93 31.62 -5.99
CA TYR A 632 -13.69 32.35 -5.79
C TYR A 632 -12.79 32.24 -7.00
N THR A 633 -11.84 33.17 -7.11
CA THR A 633 -10.84 33.21 -8.15
C THR A 633 -9.46 33.25 -7.52
N PHE A 634 -8.61 32.35 -7.97
CA PHE A 634 -7.18 32.40 -7.72
C PHE A 634 -6.47 32.97 -8.94
N SER A 635 -5.46 33.82 -8.73
CA SER A 635 -4.68 34.34 -9.85
C SER A 635 -3.21 34.62 -9.56
N LEU A 636 -2.43 34.55 -10.64
CA LEU A 636 -0.98 34.66 -10.65
C LEU A 636 -0.52 35.74 -11.65
N THR A 637 0.64 36.32 -11.37
CA THR A 637 1.31 37.25 -12.28
C THR A 637 2.80 37.04 -12.22
N ASP A 638 3.44 36.90 -13.38
CA ASP A 638 4.89 36.70 -13.56
C ASP A 638 5.64 38.01 -13.85
N GLU A 639 4.93 39.10 -14.12
CA GLU A 639 5.52 40.39 -14.43
C GLU A 639 4.84 41.55 -13.71
N ILE A 640 5.63 42.43 -13.11
CA ILE A 640 5.14 43.69 -12.54
C ILE A 640 5.59 44.83 -13.47
N PRO A 641 4.73 45.37 -14.33
CA PRO A 641 5.10 46.44 -15.24
C PRO A 641 5.48 47.71 -14.46
N GLN A 642 6.44 48.48 -15.01
CA GLN A 642 6.93 49.69 -14.37
C GLN A 642 5.80 50.68 -14.08
N ARG A 643 5.82 51.29 -12.89
CA ARG A 643 4.86 52.32 -12.52
C ARG A 643 4.89 53.44 -13.54
N ARG A 644 3.71 53.95 -13.88
CA ARG A 644 3.59 55.13 -14.73
C ARG A 644 4.23 56.35 -14.04
N PRO A 645 4.58 57.39 -14.80
CA PRO A 645 5.07 58.65 -14.24
C PRO A 645 4.11 59.32 -13.24
N ASP A 646 2.81 58.95 -13.29
CA ASP A 646 1.75 59.40 -12.36
C ASP A 646 1.69 58.58 -11.05
N GLY A 647 2.61 57.64 -10.85
CA GLY A 647 2.69 56.76 -9.67
C GLY A 647 1.72 55.57 -9.70
N ARG A 648 0.86 55.42 -10.71
CA ARG A 648 -0.11 54.31 -10.80
C ARG A 648 0.54 53.05 -11.36
N GLU A 649 0.20 51.89 -10.79
CA GLU A 649 0.60 50.59 -11.33
C GLU A 649 -0.08 50.34 -12.69
N GLN A 650 0.68 49.87 -13.66
CA GLN A 650 0.12 49.43 -14.95
C GLN A 650 -0.58 48.08 -14.79
N SER A 651 -1.60 47.83 -15.62
CA SER A 651 -2.23 46.51 -15.68
C SER A 651 -1.25 45.51 -16.32
N ALA A 652 -1.08 44.35 -15.69
CA ALA A 652 -0.32 43.23 -16.23
C ALA A 652 -1.26 42.18 -16.81
N LEU A 653 -0.70 41.22 -17.55
CA LEU A 653 -1.36 39.97 -17.88
C LEU A 653 -1.48 39.14 -16.59
N VAL A 654 -2.65 38.55 -16.36
CA VAL A 654 -2.97 37.79 -15.14
C VAL A 654 -3.47 36.42 -15.55
N TRP A 655 -3.06 35.37 -14.85
CA TRP A 655 -3.54 34.01 -15.08
C TRP A 655 -4.52 33.63 -14.00
N GLU A 656 -5.77 33.34 -14.36
CA GLU A 656 -6.89 33.17 -13.43
C GLU A 656 -7.48 31.76 -13.50
N TYR A 657 -7.90 31.26 -12.34
CA TYR A 657 -8.67 30.02 -12.18
C TYR A 657 -9.85 30.26 -11.24
N ASP A 658 -11.05 29.89 -11.67
CA ASP A 658 -12.28 30.02 -10.89
C ASP A 658 -12.66 28.68 -10.25
N PHE A 659 -12.93 28.69 -8.95
CA PHE A 659 -13.33 27.52 -8.18
C PHE A 659 -14.52 27.83 -7.26
N CYS A 660 -15.31 26.81 -6.93
CA CYS A 660 -16.44 26.95 -6.02
C CYS A 660 -16.07 26.41 -4.63
N ALA A 661 -16.39 27.16 -3.58
CA ALA A 661 -16.19 26.72 -2.20
C ALA A 661 -17.20 25.65 -1.75
N SER A 662 -17.92 24.97 -2.65
CA SER A 662 -18.90 23.92 -2.31
C SER A 662 -18.51 22.51 -2.78
N GLU A 663 -17.41 22.35 -3.52
CA GLU A 663 -16.96 21.01 -3.95
C GLU A 663 -16.47 20.20 -2.74
N THR A 664 -16.81 18.91 -2.69
CA THR A 664 -16.67 17.99 -1.55
C THR A 664 -15.22 17.63 -1.16
N GLY A 665 -14.24 18.42 -1.59
CA GLY A 665 -12.82 18.29 -1.26
C GLY A 665 -12.34 19.45 -0.39
N ARG A 666 -11.64 19.15 0.72
CA ARG A 666 -10.88 20.14 1.50
C ARG A 666 -9.68 20.73 0.75
N VAL A 667 -9.48 20.35 -0.52
CA VAL A 667 -8.31 20.68 -1.34
C VAL A 667 -8.78 21.01 -2.75
N VAL A 668 -8.51 22.24 -3.20
CA VAL A 668 -8.71 22.69 -4.58
C VAL A 668 -7.38 22.50 -5.31
N ARG A 669 -7.35 21.63 -6.33
CA ARG A 669 -6.16 21.43 -7.18
C ARG A 669 -6.38 22.05 -8.55
N LEU A 670 -5.42 22.85 -9.00
CA LEU A 670 -5.43 23.46 -10.33
C LEU A 670 -4.10 23.17 -11.04
N SER A 671 -4.17 22.69 -12.27
CA SER A 671 -2.99 22.54 -13.12
C SER A 671 -2.62 23.88 -13.74
N TRP A 672 -1.34 24.09 -14.05
CA TRP A 672 -0.91 25.29 -14.79
C TRP A 672 -1.62 25.43 -16.14
N LYS A 673 -2.05 24.32 -16.74
CA LYS A 673 -2.78 24.30 -18.02
C LYS A 673 -4.21 24.85 -17.93
N ASP A 674 -4.80 24.83 -16.73
CA ASP A 674 -6.18 25.27 -16.52
C ASP A 674 -6.28 26.78 -16.28
N LEU A 675 -5.14 27.44 -16.10
CA LEU A 675 -5.06 28.88 -15.92
C LEU A 675 -5.38 29.63 -17.21
N LYS A 676 -6.33 30.56 -17.13
CA LYS A 676 -6.74 31.37 -18.27
C LYS A 676 -6.08 32.75 -18.21
N PRO A 677 -5.39 33.17 -19.28
CA PRO A 677 -4.80 34.50 -19.33
C PRO A 677 -5.88 35.56 -19.52
N THR A 678 -5.88 36.57 -18.65
CA THR A 678 -6.78 37.71 -18.68
C THR A 678 -5.98 39.02 -18.64
N TYR A 679 -6.47 40.03 -19.35
CA TYR A 679 -5.99 41.40 -19.25
C TYR A 679 -7.15 42.31 -18.90
N ARG A 680 -7.09 42.96 -17.73
CA ARG A 680 -8.19 43.76 -17.17
C ARG A 680 -9.52 43.00 -17.11
N GLY A 681 -9.47 41.73 -16.69
CA GLY A 681 -10.65 40.87 -16.54
C GLY A 681 -11.27 40.37 -17.85
N LYS A 682 -10.62 40.61 -19.01
CA LYS A 682 -11.04 40.05 -20.30
C LYS A 682 -10.08 38.92 -20.71
N PRO A 683 -10.58 37.78 -21.22
CA PRO A 683 -9.73 36.72 -21.72
C PRO A 683 -8.92 37.19 -22.92
N VAL A 684 -7.68 36.72 -23.03
CA VAL A 684 -6.77 37.00 -24.15
C VAL A 684 -6.50 35.69 -24.88
N GLU A 685 -6.92 35.58 -26.13
CA GLU A 685 -6.80 34.33 -26.90
C GLU A 685 -5.35 34.03 -27.33
N ASP A 686 -4.56 35.06 -27.66
CA ASP A 686 -3.15 34.94 -28.08
C ASP A 686 -2.18 35.49 -27.02
N ALA A 687 -2.27 34.97 -25.79
CA ALA A 687 -1.42 35.42 -24.69
C ALA A 687 -0.04 34.75 -24.72
N ARG A 688 0.99 35.43 -24.17
CA ARG A 688 2.29 34.82 -23.89
C ARG A 688 2.14 33.69 -22.87
N LEU A 689 3.05 32.71 -22.91
CA LEU A 689 3.10 31.64 -21.91
C LEU A 689 3.47 32.21 -20.53
N LEU A 690 2.94 31.59 -19.48
CA LEU A 690 3.25 31.90 -18.08
C LEU A 690 4.68 31.49 -17.77
N ASP A 691 5.51 32.41 -17.31
CA ASP A 691 6.87 32.09 -16.85
C ASP A 691 6.84 31.65 -15.38
N LEU A 692 6.94 30.34 -15.16
CA LEU A 692 6.94 29.73 -13.83
C LEU A 692 8.23 30.01 -13.04
N SER A 693 9.33 30.40 -13.69
CA SER A 693 10.59 30.72 -13.00
C SER A 693 10.59 32.10 -12.33
N HIS A 694 9.65 32.96 -12.73
CA HIS A 694 9.59 34.35 -12.28
C HIS A 694 8.19 34.74 -11.79
N ILE A 695 7.52 33.92 -10.98
CA ILE A 695 6.24 34.33 -10.40
C ILE A 695 6.47 35.48 -9.42
N ARG A 696 5.70 36.56 -9.58
CA ARG A 696 5.87 37.83 -8.84
C ARG A 696 4.74 38.14 -7.89
N ARG A 697 3.51 37.66 -8.13
CA ARG A 697 2.35 37.95 -7.29
C ARG A 697 1.34 36.80 -7.27
N PHE A 698 0.81 36.53 -6.07
CA PHE A 698 -0.38 35.72 -5.85
C PHE A 698 -1.56 36.61 -5.49
N ARG A 699 -2.77 36.24 -5.94
CA ARG A 699 -4.01 36.94 -5.61
C ARG A 699 -5.15 35.94 -5.38
N ILE A 700 -5.97 36.23 -4.37
CA ILE A 700 -7.25 35.59 -4.12
C ILE A 700 -8.33 36.66 -4.24
N MET A 701 -9.40 36.36 -4.96
CA MET A 701 -10.44 37.31 -5.31
C MET A 701 -11.82 36.65 -5.26
N ILE A 702 -12.83 37.45 -4.94
CA ILE A 702 -14.23 37.16 -5.25
C ILE A 702 -14.75 38.24 -6.20
N ARG A 703 -15.57 37.85 -7.17
CA ARG A 703 -16.12 38.75 -8.20
C ARG A 703 -17.61 38.51 -8.40
N SER A 704 -18.33 39.53 -8.86
CA SER A 704 -19.78 39.43 -9.00
C SER A 704 -20.26 38.54 -10.14
N PHE A 705 -19.39 38.24 -11.12
CA PHE A 705 -19.74 37.60 -12.39
C PHE A 705 -20.99 38.23 -13.05
N PHE A 706 -21.06 39.58 -13.07
CA PHE A 706 -22.19 40.34 -13.60
C PHE A 706 -23.54 40.04 -12.90
N GLY A 707 -23.52 39.98 -11.57
CA GLY A 707 -24.72 39.86 -10.73
C GLY A 707 -25.07 38.44 -10.30
N ALA A 708 -24.18 37.47 -10.51
CA ALA A 708 -24.39 36.09 -10.07
C ALA A 708 -24.16 35.89 -8.56
N GLN A 709 -23.34 36.73 -7.92
CA GLN A 709 -23.09 36.68 -6.47
C GLN A 709 -22.81 38.08 -5.89
N GLN A 710 -23.34 38.34 -4.70
CA GLN A 710 -23.23 39.60 -3.96
C GLN A 710 -23.39 39.37 -2.45
N GLY A 711 -22.95 40.32 -1.63
CA GLY A 711 -23.10 40.28 -0.18
C GLY A 711 -21.86 39.76 0.55
N ASN A 712 -22.05 39.32 1.79
CA ASN A 712 -20.95 38.87 2.65
C ASN A 712 -20.37 37.55 2.14
N PHE A 713 -19.04 37.43 2.17
CA PHE A 713 -18.32 36.22 1.81
C PHE A 713 -17.28 35.86 2.88
N SER A 714 -16.98 34.58 3.00
CA SER A 714 -16.01 34.02 3.93
C SER A 714 -15.43 32.72 3.40
N LEU A 715 -14.11 32.65 3.27
CA LEU A 715 -13.35 31.47 2.85
C LEU A 715 -12.19 31.26 3.83
N ASN A 716 -12.17 30.11 4.50
CA ASN A 716 -11.05 29.75 5.36
C ASN A 716 -10.02 28.93 4.58
N ILE A 717 -8.78 29.40 4.55
CA ILE A 717 -7.66 28.81 3.81
C ILE A 717 -6.63 28.32 4.80
N GLN A 718 -6.43 27.01 4.87
CA GLN A 718 -5.50 26.38 5.80
C GLN A 718 -4.04 26.46 5.31
N SER A 719 -3.83 26.23 4.02
CA SER A 719 -2.50 26.31 3.40
C SER A 719 -2.58 26.45 1.88
N MET A 720 -1.49 26.97 1.30
CA MET A 720 -1.29 27.12 -0.14
C MET A 720 0.03 26.44 -0.52
N GLY A 721 0.02 25.56 -1.52
CA GLY A 721 1.21 24.83 -1.93
C GLY A 721 1.25 24.54 -3.43
N VAL A 722 2.40 24.05 -3.89
CA VAL A 722 2.57 23.51 -5.25
C VAL A 722 2.78 22.01 -5.19
N PHE A 723 2.32 21.33 -6.23
CA PHE A 723 2.46 19.89 -6.36
C PHE A 723 3.15 19.53 -7.68
N ARG A 724 3.90 18.44 -7.64
CA ARG A 724 4.43 17.76 -8.82
C ARG A 724 3.70 16.44 -9.03
N GLU A 725 2.96 16.32 -10.11
CA GLU A 725 2.42 15.06 -10.60
C GLU A 725 3.56 14.22 -11.16
N SER A 726 3.84 13.10 -10.53
CA SER A 726 4.88 12.19 -11.00
C SER A 726 4.42 11.40 -12.24
N TYR A 727 4.27 12.06 -13.40
CA TYR A 727 4.25 11.42 -14.72
C TYR A 727 5.69 11.26 -15.25
N PRO A 728 5.95 10.22 -16.05
CA PRO A 728 7.30 9.78 -16.40
C PRO A 728 8.04 10.88 -17.17
N ASP A 729 9.33 11.04 -16.86
CA ASP A 729 10.25 11.85 -17.63
C ASP A 729 10.20 11.42 -19.11
N ASN A 730 9.52 12.23 -19.92
CA ASN A 730 9.72 12.24 -21.35
C ASN A 730 10.77 13.36 -21.58
N PRO A 731 11.99 13.07 -22.06
CA PRO A 731 13.08 14.05 -22.09
C PRO A 731 12.93 15.13 -23.16
N THR A 732 11.70 15.50 -23.53
CA THR A 732 11.40 16.47 -24.59
C THR A 732 10.44 17.59 -24.17
N VAL A 733 10.15 17.78 -22.88
CA VAL A 733 9.38 18.94 -22.41
C VAL A 733 10.12 19.72 -21.33
N THR A 734 11.38 20.06 -21.59
CA THR A 734 11.99 21.25 -20.98
C THR A 734 13.13 21.74 -21.85
N LYS A 735 12.78 22.56 -22.84
CA LYS A 735 13.56 23.66 -23.44
C LYS A 735 12.75 24.17 -24.63
N GLU A 736 12.25 25.41 -24.52
CA GLU A 736 11.66 26.20 -25.61
C GLU A 736 10.38 25.64 -26.28
N PHE A 737 9.24 26.29 -26.04
CA PHE A 737 8.02 26.10 -26.84
C PHE A 737 8.14 26.81 -28.21
N ILE A 738 8.80 26.20 -29.20
CA ILE A 738 8.72 26.49 -30.66
C ILE A 738 9.06 25.19 -31.42
N GLY A 739 8.40 24.69 -32.47
CA GLY A 739 7.28 25.17 -33.28
C GLY A 739 6.95 24.20 -34.45
N ARG A 740 5.81 24.50 -35.09
CA ARG A 740 5.32 24.15 -36.46
C ARG A 740 5.19 22.68 -36.92
N GLY A 741 4.00 22.41 -37.47
CA GLY A 741 3.87 21.80 -38.80
C GLY A 741 2.71 20.82 -38.95
N ASP A 742 1.61 21.29 -39.54
CA ASP A 742 0.66 20.55 -40.39
C ASP A 742 0.26 19.10 -40.05
N GLU A 743 -1.02 18.92 -39.70
CA GLU A 743 -1.87 17.98 -40.45
C GLU A 743 -3.35 18.38 -40.34
N GLN A 744 -3.85 18.97 -41.43
CA GLN A 744 -5.27 19.05 -41.75
C GLN A 744 -5.79 17.63 -42.01
N THR A 745 -6.77 17.14 -41.24
CA THR A 745 -7.90 16.42 -41.84
C THR A 745 -9.12 16.38 -40.91
N GLU A 746 -10.23 16.92 -41.44
CA GLU A 746 -11.62 16.50 -41.20
C GLU A 746 -12.17 16.45 -39.76
N LEU A 747 -12.98 17.46 -39.41
CA LEU A 747 -14.44 17.30 -39.39
C LEU A 747 -15.12 18.67 -39.36
N LYS A 748 -15.78 18.98 -40.48
CA LYS A 748 -16.70 20.11 -40.66
C LYS A 748 -18.03 19.83 -39.95
N GLU A 749 -18.66 20.93 -39.55
CA GLU A 749 -20.09 21.10 -39.29
C GLU A 749 -20.68 20.53 -37.99
N THR A 750 -20.73 21.39 -36.96
CA THR A 750 -22.04 21.90 -36.50
C THR A 750 -21.86 23.24 -35.78
N ARG A 751 -22.30 24.30 -36.46
CA ARG A 751 -22.34 25.67 -35.95
C ARG A 751 -23.64 25.85 -35.16
N GLU A 752 -23.67 25.41 -33.91
CA GLU A 752 -24.75 25.76 -32.98
C GLU A 752 -24.26 26.80 -31.97
N LYS A 753 -24.92 27.96 -31.98
CA LYS A 753 -24.85 28.96 -30.92
C LYS A 753 -25.17 28.29 -29.57
N LYS A 754 -24.17 28.04 -28.73
CA LYS A 754 -24.39 27.74 -27.31
C LYS A 754 -23.92 28.92 -26.46
N SER A 755 -24.86 29.40 -25.68
CA SER A 755 -24.77 30.47 -24.69
C SER A 755 -23.66 30.24 -23.67
N TRP A 756 -23.04 31.33 -23.23
CA TRP A 756 -22.09 31.41 -22.13
C TRP A 756 -22.75 31.13 -20.77
N LEU A 757 -23.12 29.88 -20.49
CA LEU A 757 -23.54 29.41 -19.15
C LEU A 757 -23.32 27.90 -19.04
N PRO A 758 -22.34 27.41 -18.24
CA PRO A 758 -22.43 26.08 -17.66
C PRO A 758 -23.33 26.16 -16.42
N ASN A 759 -24.49 25.51 -16.50
CA ASN A 759 -25.35 25.21 -15.35
C ASN A 759 -24.59 24.28 -14.38
N CYS A 760 -24.07 24.83 -13.28
CA CYS A 760 -23.35 24.05 -12.26
C CYS A 760 -23.89 24.28 -10.84
N CYS A 761 -25.17 24.59 -10.65
CA CYS A 761 -25.86 24.46 -9.36
C CYS A 761 -27.33 24.11 -9.60
N PRO A 762 -27.88 23.04 -9.00
CA PRO A 762 -29.31 22.98 -8.74
C PRO A 762 -29.63 23.92 -7.57
N SER A 763 -30.72 24.67 -7.75
CA SER A 763 -31.39 25.50 -6.73
C SER A 763 -31.75 24.76 -5.46
#